data_AF-A0A7W5H5E5-F1
#
_entry.id   AF-A0A7W5H5E5-F1
#
_cell.length_a   1.000
_cell.length_b   1.000
_cell.length_c   1.000
_cell.angle_alpha   90.00
_cell.angle_beta   90.00
_cell.angle_gamma   90.00
#
_symmetry.space_group_name_H-M   'P 1'
#
loop_
_entity.id
_entity.type
_entity.pdbx_description
1 polymer ?
#
loop_
_entity_poly.entity_id
_entity_poly.type
_entity_poly.pdbx_seq_one_letter_code
_entity_poly.pdbx_strand_id
1 'polypeptide(L)'
;MVAGFGVIAVGMVAVLLWLSNRGPGETFVANAAASKNGPMQVVTQVSRNQKYDSTARPMEYLDRGLVGLETKGGVFLSWRMLGTDSIDIGFNLYRNGKKVNPHPLTKSTNYLDVDGNVNDKYAVEILAAEGPLERSDAISVWPRKSVVASEAIRKRRPGVAFKEIPLASPPTEQHVPGDMSVGDLDGDGTYELVFEWEGPEPWIEAIDLDGNQLWRISCGPNTTAHKLALLVYDFDGDGRAEVACKTGPGTKDGLGNQLNQGPAATDDDSEIVERMTKHLTVDKAYISIFKGDTGEELTTVPYLPALGSKEEMKENWGDGHGYRASSIKAAVLHHKGIGPLLVFTRGIYTRIAMAAFHWDGKQLKQIWTFDTKGHPQYAGYRGMGNHSVAVGDVDNDGSDELIYGACAIDHDGRGLYTTGFGHGDSHALADHDPDHPGLEFFQGHEDDIHGLSMRDAATGEILWEIGSKSDVGRAWAADINPDFRGSECASSATPNLDCQGREIMTRYNPYDAVVYFDGDLQRELRKRTAIDDGSGPLGRILTGWYFGAANLHSTKYDANLVADVLGDWREEIIFRRSDNRALLLFTTWIPTEHKNYTLMHDPVYRMNVVVQNIGYNQPAHVGYYFADGPPKPNIRMVTDHLKK
;
A
#
# COMPACT_ATOMS: atom_id res chain seq x y z
N MET A 1 14.40 -71.19 -8.33
CA MET A 1 14.40 -70.07 -9.32
C MET A 1 12.98 -69.95 -9.85
N VAL A 2 12.52 -68.73 -10.11
CA VAL A 2 11.13 -68.31 -10.43
C VAL A 2 10.31 -67.87 -9.21
N ALA A 3 10.66 -66.69 -8.69
CA ALA A 3 9.79 -65.80 -7.92
C ALA A 3 10.49 -64.42 -7.87
N GLY A 4 10.40 -63.66 -8.96
CA GLY A 4 11.12 -62.37 -9.06
C GLY A 4 10.70 -61.43 -10.18
N PHE A 5 9.67 -61.76 -10.96
CA PHE A 5 9.26 -60.96 -12.12
C PHE A 5 7.85 -60.34 -12.01
N GLY A 6 7.13 -60.57 -10.91
CA GLY A 6 5.74 -60.09 -10.76
C GLY A 6 5.57 -58.65 -10.24
N VAL A 7 6.52 -58.12 -9.47
CA VAL A 7 6.34 -56.81 -8.77
C VAL A 7 6.82 -55.63 -9.62
N ILE A 8 7.76 -55.85 -10.54
CA ILE A 8 8.32 -54.78 -11.39
C ILE A 8 7.34 -54.38 -12.50
N ALA A 9 6.54 -55.32 -13.02
CA ALA A 9 5.60 -55.06 -14.11
C ALA A 9 4.39 -54.21 -13.69
N VAL A 10 3.90 -54.37 -12.45
CA VAL A 10 2.72 -53.63 -11.98
C VAL A 10 3.06 -52.16 -11.65
N GLY A 11 4.27 -51.90 -11.12
CA GLY A 11 4.75 -50.54 -10.84
C GLY A 11 5.02 -49.71 -12.11
N MET A 12 5.60 -50.31 -13.15
CA MET A 12 5.87 -49.61 -14.41
C MET A 12 4.59 -49.29 -15.20
N VAL A 13 3.59 -50.17 -15.17
CA VAL A 13 2.31 -49.95 -15.88
C VAL A 13 1.49 -48.83 -15.22
N ALA A 14 1.53 -48.69 -13.89
CA ALA A 14 0.87 -47.58 -13.19
C ALA A 14 1.52 -46.22 -13.49
N VAL A 15 2.85 -46.15 -13.62
CA VAL A 15 3.59 -44.93 -13.99
C VAL A 15 3.34 -44.56 -15.46
N LEU A 16 3.30 -45.54 -16.37
CA LEU A 16 3.00 -45.31 -17.79
C LEU A 16 1.54 -44.89 -18.05
N LEU A 17 0.57 -45.44 -17.32
CA LEU A 17 -0.84 -45.01 -17.39
C LEU A 17 -1.04 -43.59 -16.83
N TRP A 18 -0.31 -43.21 -15.79
CA TRP A 18 -0.33 -41.85 -15.24
C TRP A 18 0.32 -40.81 -16.18
N LEU A 19 1.42 -41.16 -16.85
CA LEU A 19 2.11 -40.29 -17.82
C LEU A 19 1.34 -40.06 -19.13
N SER A 20 0.41 -40.94 -19.50
CA SER A 20 -0.31 -40.87 -20.79
C SER A 20 -1.44 -39.83 -20.87
N ASN A 21 -1.71 -39.10 -19.77
CA ASN A 21 -2.92 -38.27 -19.64
C ASN A 21 -2.65 -36.77 -19.41
N ARG A 22 -1.50 -36.21 -19.80
CA ARG A 22 -1.14 -34.80 -19.50
C ARG A 22 -0.43 -34.06 -20.63
N GLY A 23 -0.69 -32.75 -20.68
CA GLY A 23 -0.24 -31.82 -21.72
C GLY A 23 1.28 -31.56 -21.74
N PRO A 24 1.79 -30.93 -22.81
CA PRO A 24 3.22 -30.72 -23.01
C PRO A 24 3.79 -29.69 -22.00
N GLY A 25 4.81 -30.08 -21.21
CA GLY A 25 5.56 -29.15 -20.34
C GLY A 25 6.22 -29.74 -19.10
N GLU A 26 5.88 -30.97 -18.68
CA GLU A 26 6.43 -31.57 -17.46
C GLU A 26 7.70 -32.39 -17.75
N THR A 27 8.82 -32.10 -17.08
CA THR A 27 10.01 -32.99 -17.01
C THR A 27 10.18 -33.53 -15.60
N PHE A 28 10.26 -34.86 -15.48
CA PHE A 28 10.48 -35.54 -14.20
C PHE A 28 11.89 -36.13 -14.13
N VAL A 29 12.57 -35.94 -12.99
CA VAL A 29 13.80 -36.66 -12.64
C VAL A 29 13.48 -37.66 -11.53
N ALA A 30 13.52 -38.95 -11.84
CA ALA A 30 13.36 -40.01 -10.85
C ALA A 30 14.74 -40.44 -10.33
N ASN A 31 15.07 -40.07 -9.08
CA ASN A 31 16.27 -40.57 -8.41
C ASN A 31 15.89 -41.73 -7.49
N ALA A 32 16.34 -42.95 -7.82
CA ALA A 32 16.18 -44.10 -6.95
C ALA A 32 17.41 -44.24 -6.03
N ALA A 33 17.24 -43.98 -4.73
CA ALA A 33 18.27 -44.26 -3.73
C ALA A 33 18.02 -45.65 -3.10
N ALA A 34 19.00 -46.55 -3.19
CA ALA A 34 18.91 -47.86 -2.57
C ALA A 34 19.16 -47.78 -1.06
N SER A 35 18.12 -48.00 -0.25
CA SER A 35 18.23 -48.26 1.20
C SER A 35 18.69 -49.71 1.41
N LYS A 36 19.74 -49.91 2.21
CA LYS A 36 20.32 -51.23 2.44
C LYS A 36 19.53 -52.13 3.39
N ASN A 37 18.38 -51.72 3.96
CA ASN A 37 17.49 -52.58 4.77
C ASN A 37 16.12 -51.92 5.07
N GLY A 38 15.27 -51.66 4.07
CA GLY A 38 13.89 -51.19 4.28
C GLY A 38 13.07 -51.09 2.97
N PRO A 39 11.74 -50.91 3.03
CA PRO A 39 10.91 -50.77 1.82
C PRO A 39 11.37 -49.55 0.99
N MET A 40 11.37 -49.72 -0.33
CA MET A 40 11.81 -48.71 -1.29
C MET A 40 10.89 -47.47 -1.21
N GLN A 41 11.40 -46.37 -0.67
CA GLN A 41 10.70 -45.08 -0.75
C GLN A 41 11.01 -44.43 -2.10
N VAL A 42 10.00 -44.33 -2.96
CA VAL A 42 10.07 -43.49 -4.16
C VAL A 42 9.75 -42.07 -3.70
N VAL A 43 10.77 -41.21 -3.62
CA VAL A 43 10.59 -39.77 -3.42
C VAL A 43 10.45 -39.15 -4.80
N THR A 44 9.22 -38.81 -5.18
CA THR A 44 8.95 -37.98 -6.36
C THR A 44 9.14 -36.53 -5.97
N GLN A 45 10.28 -35.93 -6.31
CA GLN A 45 10.39 -34.47 -6.35
C GLN A 45 9.73 -33.98 -7.64
N VAL A 46 8.61 -33.28 -7.49
CA VAL A 46 7.97 -32.55 -8.59
C VAL A 46 8.56 -31.15 -8.58
N SER A 47 9.64 -30.94 -9.34
CA SER A 47 10.08 -29.58 -9.66
C SER A 47 9.17 -29.04 -10.76
N ARG A 48 8.20 -28.17 -10.40
CA ARG A 48 7.53 -27.33 -11.38
C ARG A 48 8.56 -26.32 -11.91
N ASN A 49 9.21 -26.64 -13.01
CA ASN A 49 9.86 -25.61 -13.82
C ASN A 49 8.76 -24.81 -14.52
N GLN A 50 8.05 -23.96 -13.78
CA GLN A 50 7.42 -22.80 -14.40
C GLN A 50 8.56 -22.02 -15.03
N LYS A 51 8.58 -21.94 -16.36
CA LYS A 51 9.34 -20.89 -17.02
C LYS A 51 8.78 -19.59 -16.47
N TYR A 52 9.50 -18.97 -15.53
CA TYR A 52 9.15 -17.65 -15.04
C TYR A 52 9.09 -16.72 -16.24
N ASP A 53 7.94 -16.09 -16.43
CA ASP A 53 7.89 -14.94 -17.30
C ASP A 53 8.71 -13.85 -16.61
N SER A 54 9.91 -13.61 -17.13
CA SER A 54 10.82 -12.58 -16.60
C SER A 54 10.28 -11.16 -16.79
N THR A 55 9.12 -10.99 -17.42
CA THR A 55 8.41 -9.71 -17.57
C THR A 55 7.32 -9.46 -16.53
N ALA A 56 6.93 -10.48 -15.75
CA ALA A 56 5.88 -10.35 -14.74
C ALA A 56 6.41 -9.77 -13.43
N ARG A 57 5.74 -8.74 -12.89
CA ARG A 57 6.12 -8.07 -11.64
C ARG A 57 5.91 -9.00 -10.44
N PRO A 58 6.93 -9.21 -9.58
CA PRO A 58 6.70 -9.86 -8.29
C PRO A 58 5.76 -9.02 -7.42
N MET A 59 4.68 -9.64 -6.97
CA MET A 59 3.71 -9.10 -6.03
C MET A 59 3.51 -10.06 -4.86
N GLU A 60 3.05 -9.54 -3.74
CA GLU A 60 2.79 -10.28 -2.51
C GLU A 60 1.88 -11.49 -2.78
N TYR A 61 2.17 -12.61 -2.11
CA TYR A 61 1.16 -13.64 -1.95
C TYR A 61 0.05 -13.10 -1.04
N LEU A 62 -1.20 -13.22 -1.47
CA LEU A 62 -2.37 -12.86 -0.67
C LEU A 62 -3.32 -14.04 -0.59
N ASP A 63 -3.85 -14.24 0.61
CA ASP A 63 -4.94 -15.18 0.83
C ASP A 63 -6.25 -14.63 0.22
N ARG A 64 -7.37 -15.33 0.43
CA ARG A 64 -8.66 -14.88 -0.13
C ARG A 64 -9.26 -13.69 0.60
N GLY A 65 -8.72 -13.24 1.73
CA GLY A 65 -9.19 -12.06 2.44
C GLY A 65 -10.68 -12.12 2.78
N LEU A 66 -11.25 -13.32 2.99
CA LEU A 66 -12.70 -13.47 3.16
C LEU A 66 -13.16 -12.72 4.42
N VAL A 67 -14.13 -11.84 4.26
CA VAL A 67 -14.78 -11.13 5.36
C VAL A 67 -16.28 -11.37 5.34
N GLY A 68 -16.89 -11.42 6.53
CA GLY A 68 -18.33 -11.51 6.71
C GLY A 68 -18.83 -10.41 7.63
N LEU A 69 -19.87 -9.69 7.20
CA LEU A 69 -20.46 -8.56 7.91
C LEU A 69 -21.93 -8.84 8.22
N GLU A 70 -22.31 -8.70 9.49
CA GLU A 70 -23.72 -8.72 9.84
C GLU A 70 -24.42 -7.49 9.25
N THR A 71 -25.52 -7.71 8.51
CA THR A 71 -26.39 -6.66 7.98
C THR A 71 -27.79 -6.82 8.53
N LYS A 72 -28.73 -5.92 8.17
CA LYS A 72 -30.16 -6.13 8.49
C LYS A 72 -30.78 -7.28 7.70
N GLY A 73 -30.19 -7.65 6.55
CA GLY A 73 -30.75 -8.59 5.60
C GLY A 73 -30.05 -9.95 5.55
N GLY A 74 -29.15 -10.24 6.50
CA GLY A 74 -28.31 -11.45 6.51
C GLY A 74 -26.84 -11.12 6.72
N VAL A 75 -25.94 -11.97 6.24
CA VAL A 75 -24.49 -11.76 6.27
C VAL A 75 -23.99 -11.39 4.89
N PHE A 76 -23.40 -10.20 4.75
CA PHE A 76 -22.70 -9.80 3.54
C PHE A 76 -21.27 -10.35 3.57
N LEU A 77 -20.84 -10.99 2.49
CA LEU A 77 -19.54 -11.63 2.35
C LEU A 77 -18.81 -11.00 1.17
N SER A 78 -17.51 -10.75 1.30
CA SER A 78 -16.64 -10.35 0.19
C SER A 78 -15.26 -11.01 0.33
N TRP A 79 -14.58 -11.22 -0.78
CA TRP A 79 -13.26 -11.88 -0.86
C TRP A 79 -12.49 -11.45 -2.10
N ARG A 80 -11.18 -11.69 -2.09
CA ARG A 80 -10.27 -11.25 -3.15
C ARG A 80 -10.40 -12.14 -4.37
N MET A 81 -10.47 -11.49 -5.53
CA MET A 81 -10.00 -12.08 -6.77
C MET A 81 -8.52 -11.75 -6.90
N LEU A 82 -7.66 -12.75 -6.95
CA LEU A 82 -6.22 -12.54 -7.01
C LEU A 82 -5.80 -12.26 -8.46
N GLY A 83 -4.84 -11.37 -8.69
CA GLY A 83 -4.26 -11.10 -10.02
C GLY A 83 -3.77 -12.33 -10.81
N THR A 84 -3.48 -13.46 -10.14
CA THR A 84 -3.15 -14.74 -10.79
C THR A 84 -4.37 -15.54 -11.24
N ASP A 85 -5.56 -15.21 -10.75
CA ASP A 85 -6.81 -15.86 -11.16
C ASP A 85 -7.14 -15.56 -12.63
N SER A 86 -7.83 -16.51 -13.26
CA SER A 86 -8.51 -16.24 -14.54
C SER A 86 -9.69 -15.29 -14.31
N ILE A 87 -9.99 -14.42 -15.27
CA ILE A 87 -11.17 -13.54 -15.21
C ILE A 87 -12.48 -14.34 -15.02
N ASP A 88 -12.54 -15.54 -15.58
CA ASP A 88 -13.69 -16.46 -15.51
C ASP A 88 -13.76 -17.29 -14.22
N ILE A 89 -12.86 -17.06 -13.25
CA ILE A 89 -12.80 -17.87 -12.02
C ILE A 89 -14.14 -17.86 -11.27
N GLY A 90 -14.55 -19.03 -10.78
CA GLY A 90 -15.76 -19.20 -9.99
C GLY A 90 -15.48 -19.43 -8.52
N PHE A 91 -16.46 -19.16 -7.67
CA PHE A 91 -16.38 -19.40 -6.23
C PHE A 91 -17.62 -20.10 -5.67
N ASN A 92 -17.43 -20.92 -4.64
CA ASN A 92 -18.49 -21.40 -3.76
C ASN A 92 -18.27 -20.88 -2.34
N LEU A 93 -19.36 -20.51 -1.68
CA LEU A 93 -19.33 -20.12 -0.27
C LEU A 93 -19.94 -21.21 0.59
N TYR A 94 -19.36 -21.39 1.77
CA TYR A 94 -19.76 -22.40 2.74
C TYR A 94 -20.09 -21.73 4.07
N ARG A 95 -21.33 -21.88 4.55
CA ARG A 95 -21.75 -21.53 5.90
C ARG A 95 -21.73 -22.77 6.79
N ASN A 96 -20.95 -22.76 7.86
CA ASN A 96 -20.82 -23.90 8.79
C ASN A 96 -20.56 -25.23 8.07
N GLY A 97 -19.71 -25.20 7.03
CA GLY A 97 -19.36 -26.35 6.20
C GLY A 97 -20.39 -26.77 5.15
N LYS A 98 -21.52 -26.05 5.00
CA LYS A 98 -22.54 -26.31 3.97
C LYS A 98 -22.52 -25.21 2.91
N LYS A 99 -22.51 -25.59 1.64
CA LYS A 99 -22.57 -24.65 0.52
C LYS A 99 -23.85 -23.81 0.55
N VAL A 100 -23.76 -22.50 0.33
CA VAL A 100 -24.91 -21.57 0.38
C VAL A 100 -25.32 -20.97 -0.96
N ASN A 101 -24.40 -20.83 -1.92
CA ASN A 101 -24.73 -20.33 -3.25
C ASN A 101 -25.24 -21.47 -4.16
N PRO A 102 -26.37 -21.31 -4.88
CA PRO A 102 -26.93 -22.38 -5.72
C PRO A 102 -26.08 -22.68 -6.96
N HIS A 103 -25.43 -21.66 -7.52
CA HIS A 103 -24.55 -21.75 -8.69
C HIS A 103 -23.19 -21.09 -8.35
N PRO A 104 -22.09 -21.55 -8.97
CA PRO A 104 -20.80 -20.87 -8.88
C PRO A 104 -20.91 -19.35 -9.09
N LEU A 105 -20.30 -18.59 -8.19
CA LEU A 105 -20.27 -17.13 -8.27
C LEU A 105 -19.12 -16.72 -9.20
N THR A 106 -19.44 -16.16 -10.35
CA THR A 106 -18.45 -15.79 -11.39
C THR A 106 -18.45 -14.32 -11.77
N LYS A 107 -19.49 -13.57 -11.37
CA LYS A 107 -19.72 -12.16 -11.78
C LYS A 107 -19.29 -11.12 -10.75
N SER A 108 -19.06 -11.52 -9.52
CA SER A 108 -18.58 -10.68 -8.43
C SER A 108 -17.81 -11.55 -7.44
N THR A 109 -17.10 -10.92 -6.52
CA THR A 109 -16.50 -11.58 -5.36
C THR A 109 -17.14 -11.11 -4.06
N ASN A 110 -18.46 -10.97 -4.10
CA ASN A 110 -19.32 -10.73 -2.94
C ASN A 110 -20.57 -11.61 -2.96
N TYR A 111 -21.23 -11.74 -1.82
CA TYR A 111 -22.46 -12.51 -1.68
C TYR A 111 -23.25 -12.09 -0.44
N LEU A 112 -24.56 -11.90 -0.56
CA LEU A 112 -25.45 -11.72 0.59
C LEU A 112 -26.12 -13.06 0.94
N ASP A 113 -25.71 -13.65 2.06
CA ASP A 113 -26.40 -14.81 2.63
C ASP A 113 -27.54 -14.35 3.54
N VAL A 114 -28.76 -14.36 3.00
CA VAL A 114 -29.98 -13.90 3.69
C VAL A 114 -30.40 -14.77 4.87
N ASP A 115 -29.94 -16.03 4.90
CA ASP A 115 -30.24 -16.98 5.98
C ASP A 115 -29.15 -16.95 7.08
N GLY A 116 -28.08 -16.18 6.86
CA GLY A 116 -26.92 -16.09 7.74
C GLY A 116 -27.15 -15.22 8.96
N ASN A 117 -26.42 -15.50 10.04
CA ASN A 117 -26.37 -14.69 11.26
C ASN A 117 -24.94 -14.57 11.81
N VAL A 118 -24.78 -13.72 12.83
CA VAL A 118 -23.48 -13.38 13.44
C VAL A 118 -22.71 -14.56 14.05
N ASN A 119 -23.38 -15.65 14.41
CA ASN A 119 -22.73 -16.83 14.99
C ASN A 119 -22.24 -17.85 13.94
N ASP A 120 -22.57 -17.61 12.67
CA ASP A 120 -22.15 -18.49 11.59
C ASP A 120 -20.67 -18.29 11.24
N LYS A 121 -20.07 -19.34 10.70
CA LYS A 121 -18.72 -19.29 10.13
C LYS A 121 -18.76 -19.50 8.62
N TYR A 122 -17.91 -18.76 7.90
CA TYR A 122 -17.88 -18.78 6.44
C TYR A 122 -16.52 -19.18 5.89
N ALA A 123 -16.51 -19.91 4.78
CA ALA A 123 -15.30 -20.21 4.02
C ALA A 123 -15.60 -20.05 2.52
N VAL A 124 -14.58 -19.70 1.74
CA VAL A 124 -14.66 -19.59 0.28
C VAL A 124 -13.86 -20.72 -0.37
N GLU A 125 -14.43 -21.34 -1.39
CA GLU A 125 -13.82 -22.38 -2.20
C GLU A 125 -13.63 -21.87 -3.63
N ILE A 126 -12.42 -22.07 -4.16
CA ILE A 126 -12.02 -21.65 -5.49
C ILE A 126 -12.39 -22.73 -6.50
N LEU A 127 -13.01 -22.32 -7.61
CA LEU A 127 -13.38 -23.20 -8.72
C LEU A 127 -12.51 -22.89 -9.93
N ALA A 128 -11.26 -23.33 -9.87
CA ALA A 128 -10.32 -23.23 -10.99
C ALA A 128 -10.60 -24.33 -12.03
N ALA A 129 -10.34 -24.03 -13.31
CA ALA A 129 -10.44 -25.02 -14.39
C ALA A 129 -9.39 -26.14 -14.25
N GLU A 130 -8.23 -25.82 -13.66
CA GLU A 130 -7.12 -26.74 -13.42
C GLU A 130 -6.53 -26.48 -12.02
N GLY A 131 -6.30 -27.54 -11.23
CA GLY A 131 -5.73 -27.45 -9.88
C GLY A 131 -6.51 -28.22 -8.82
N PRO A 132 -5.96 -28.38 -7.60
CA PRO A 132 -6.72 -28.91 -6.47
C PRO A 132 -7.86 -27.93 -6.10
N LEU A 133 -8.97 -28.47 -5.58
CA LEU A 133 -9.97 -27.62 -4.92
C LEU A 133 -9.33 -27.05 -3.67
N GLU A 134 -9.21 -25.73 -3.63
CA GLU A 134 -8.68 -24.99 -2.50
C GLU A 134 -9.82 -24.25 -1.80
N ARG A 135 -9.83 -24.34 -0.48
CA ARG A 135 -10.82 -23.69 0.38
C ARG A 135 -10.09 -22.93 1.47
N SER A 136 -10.53 -21.70 1.72
CA SER A 136 -10.02 -20.88 2.81
C SER A 136 -10.33 -21.51 4.17
N ASP A 137 -9.62 -21.07 5.20
CA ASP A 137 -10.07 -21.26 6.57
C ASP A 137 -11.42 -20.56 6.81
N ALA A 138 -12.11 -21.01 7.87
CA ALA A 138 -13.42 -20.49 8.21
C ALA A 138 -13.31 -19.24 9.09
N ILE A 139 -13.87 -18.13 8.62
CA ILE A 139 -13.90 -16.84 9.33
C ILE A 139 -15.16 -16.68 10.18
N SER A 140 -15.09 -15.77 11.16
CA SER A 140 -16.24 -15.37 11.97
C SER A 140 -16.83 -14.06 11.43
N VAL A 141 -18.14 -13.89 11.58
CA VAL A 141 -18.86 -12.69 11.14
C VAL A 141 -18.61 -11.51 12.08
N TRP A 142 -18.36 -10.33 11.52
CA TRP A 142 -18.26 -9.09 12.28
C TRP A 142 -19.66 -8.61 12.69
N PRO A 143 -19.91 -8.43 13.99
CA PRO A 143 -21.21 -8.02 14.49
C PRO A 143 -21.50 -6.55 14.15
N ARG A 144 -22.79 -6.20 14.03
CA ARG A 144 -23.20 -4.80 13.99
C ARG A 144 -22.99 -4.16 15.35
N LYS A 145 -22.23 -3.07 15.36
CA LYS A 145 -21.97 -2.27 16.56
C LYS A 145 -22.94 -1.10 16.62
N SER A 146 -23.41 -0.80 17.82
CA SER A 146 -24.32 0.33 18.06
C SER A 146 -23.57 1.66 17.99
N VAL A 147 -24.29 2.71 17.64
CA VAL A 147 -23.79 4.10 17.70
C VAL A 147 -23.41 4.45 19.15
N VAL A 148 -22.21 4.99 19.33
CA VAL A 148 -21.67 5.46 20.63
C VAL A 148 -21.74 6.99 20.79
N ALA A 149 -22.19 7.70 19.75
CA ALA A 149 -22.52 9.12 19.83
C ALA A 149 -23.74 9.40 20.75
N SER A 150 -24.14 10.66 20.85
CA SER A 150 -25.21 11.10 21.77
C SER A 150 -26.49 10.26 21.65
N GLU A 151 -27.22 10.13 22.76
CA GLU A 151 -28.44 9.32 22.83
C GLU A 151 -29.47 9.67 21.73
N ALA A 152 -29.56 10.95 21.37
CA ALA A 152 -30.44 11.42 20.30
C ALA A 152 -30.05 10.86 18.92
N ILE A 153 -28.74 10.73 18.64
CA ILE A 153 -28.23 10.13 17.41
C ILE A 153 -28.38 8.62 17.46
N ARG A 154 -28.02 8.00 18.59
CA ARG A 154 -28.09 6.54 18.81
C ARG A 154 -29.49 5.97 18.54
N LYS A 155 -30.55 6.70 18.92
CA LYS A 155 -31.94 6.29 18.66
C LYS A 155 -32.37 6.37 17.18
N ARG A 156 -31.65 7.13 16.35
CA ARG A 156 -32.08 7.47 14.97
C ARG A 156 -31.22 6.84 13.89
N ARG A 157 -30.02 6.39 14.21
CA ARG A 157 -29.04 5.91 13.24
C ARG A 157 -28.79 4.41 13.43
N PRO A 158 -28.78 3.62 12.33
CA PRO A 158 -28.54 2.19 12.44
C PRO A 158 -27.09 1.92 12.85
N GLY A 159 -26.87 0.82 13.59
CA GLY A 159 -25.53 0.26 13.74
C GLY A 159 -25.02 -0.35 12.43
N VAL A 160 -23.71 -0.42 12.27
CA VAL A 160 -23.04 -1.07 11.12
C VAL A 160 -22.01 -2.07 11.64
N ALA A 161 -21.64 -3.05 10.81
CA ALA A 161 -20.56 -3.96 11.14
C ALA A 161 -19.21 -3.31 10.79
N PHE A 162 -18.23 -3.47 11.68
CA PHE A 162 -16.84 -3.06 11.48
C PHE A 162 -15.97 -3.80 12.51
N LYS A 163 -14.69 -3.96 12.22
CA LYS A 163 -13.73 -4.59 13.14
C LYS A 163 -13.09 -3.53 14.02
N GLU A 164 -13.07 -3.80 15.31
CA GLU A 164 -12.38 -2.98 16.29
C GLU A 164 -11.14 -3.74 16.71
N ILE A 165 -9.98 -3.19 16.38
CA ILE A 165 -8.67 -3.79 16.60
C ILE A 165 -8.12 -3.15 17.87
N PRO A 166 -8.08 -3.87 19.01
CA PRO A 166 -7.59 -3.32 20.26
C PRO A 166 -6.09 -2.97 20.13
N LEU A 167 -5.69 -1.84 20.72
CA LEU A 167 -4.29 -1.45 20.78
C LEU A 167 -3.72 -1.67 22.17
N ALA A 168 -2.43 -2.05 22.21
CA ALA A 168 -1.62 -1.92 23.40
C ALA A 168 -1.63 -0.46 23.91
N SER A 169 -1.23 -0.25 25.17
CA SER A 169 -1.17 1.12 25.68
C SER A 169 -0.20 1.97 24.86
N PRO A 170 -0.54 3.25 24.60
CA PRO A 170 0.34 4.16 23.88
C PRO A 170 1.67 4.29 24.65
N PRO A 171 2.80 4.60 23.97
CA PRO A 171 4.08 4.83 24.64
C PRO A 171 3.99 5.87 25.77
N THR A 172 3.24 6.95 25.54
CA THR A 172 2.83 7.92 26.57
C THR A 172 1.44 8.48 26.24
N GLU A 173 0.80 9.20 27.17
CA GLU A 173 -0.50 9.84 26.94
C GLU A 173 -0.48 10.91 25.82
N GLN A 174 0.70 11.36 25.40
CA GLN A 174 0.87 12.33 24.32
C GLN A 174 0.88 11.67 22.93
N HIS A 175 0.91 10.34 22.87
CA HIS A 175 0.96 9.61 21.62
C HIS A 175 -0.43 9.28 21.08
N VAL A 176 -0.55 9.37 19.75
CA VAL A 176 -1.74 9.02 18.98
C VAL A 176 -1.34 7.95 17.96
N PRO A 177 -2.13 6.89 17.73
CA PRO A 177 -1.84 5.95 16.65
C PRO A 177 -2.09 6.70 15.34
N GLY A 178 -1.00 6.99 14.65
CA GLY A 178 -0.90 7.89 13.52
C GLY A 178 -0.95 7.18 12.18
N ASP A 179 -0.24 7.73 11.21
CA ASP A 179 -0.13 7.14 9.87
C ASP A 179 0.36 5.69 9.90
N MET A 180 -0.09 4.90 8.93
CA MET A 180 0.27 3.49 8.82
C MET A 180 0.50 3.05 7.38
N SER A 181 1.17 1.91 7.26
CA SER A 181 1.28 1.11 6.04
C SER A 181 0.92 -0.34 6.39
N VAL A 182 0.85 -1.18 5.36
CA VAL A 182 0.58 -2.62 5.48
C VAL A 182 1.65 -3.45 4.78
N GLY A 183 1.84 -4.66 5.27
CA GLY A 183 2.67 -5.70 4.67
C GLY A 183 2.37 -7.04 5.32
N ASP A 184 2.54 -8.12 4.56
CA ASP A 184 2.50 -9.48 5.10
C ASP A 184 3.83 -9.77 5.77
N LEU A 185 3.90 -9.64 7.09
CA LEU A 185 5.16 -9.68 7.84
C LEU A 185 5.62 -11.11 8.13
N ASP A 186 4.72 -12.08 8.03
CA ASP A 186 4.97 -13.48 8.36
C ASP A 186 4.68 -14.48 7.22
N GLY A 187 4.37 -13.99 6.03
CA GLY A 187 4.21 -14.73 4.78
C GLY A 187 2.94 -15.58 4.71
N ASP A 188 1.92 -15.30 5.53
CA ASP A 188 0.69 -16.09 5.58
C ASP A 188 -0.39 -15.67 4.56
N GLY A 189 -0.17 -14.55 3.87
CA GLY A 189 -1.08 -13.95 2.88
C GLY A 189 -2.06 -12.93 3.45
N THR A 190 -1.96 -12.59 4.73
CA THR A 190 -2.72 -11.55 5.43
C THR A 190 -1.83 -10.32 5.65
N TYR A 191 -2.44 -9.14 5.72
CA TYR A 191 -1.71 -7.93 6.06
C TYR A 191 -1.69 -7.71 7.57
N GLU A 192 -0.50 -7.46 8.13
CA GLU A 192 -0.34 -6.77 9.39
C GLU A 192 -0.40 -5.25 9.17
N LEU A 193 -0.75 -4.53 10.24
CA LEU A 193 -0.74 -3.07 10.28
C LEU A 193 0.55 -2.61 10.95
N VAL A 194 1.32 -1.76 10.27
CA VAL A 194 2.52 -1.13 10.83
C VAL A 194 2.33 0.37 10.86
N PHE A 195 2.39 0.98 12.04
CA PHE A 195 2.02 2.38 12.21
C PHE A 195 2.96 3.16 13.11
N GLU A 196 3.01 4.48 12.89
CA GLU A 196 3.68 5.41 13.77
C GLU A 196 2.78 5.74 14.97
N TRP A 197 3.26 5.59 16.20
CA TRP A 197 2.73 6.35 17.31
C TRP A 197 3.28 7.77 17.24
N GLU A 198 2.46 8.70 16.77
CA GLU A 198 2.82 10.11 16.64
C GLU A 198 2.81 10.81 17.99
N GLY A 199 3.93 11.42 18.35
CA GLY A 199 4.13 12.11 19.62
C GLY A 199 5.44 12.89 19.66
N PRO A 200 5.95 13.22 20.86
CA PRO A 200 7.23 13.93 21.00
C PRO A 200 8.43 13.18 20.39
N GLU A 201 8.44 11.86 20.49
CA GLU A 201 9.42 10.96 19.88
C GLU A 201 8.66 9.86 19.15
N PRO A 202 8.98 9.54 17.89
CA PRO A 202 8.21 8.54 17.15
C PRO A 202 8.47 7.13 17.68
N TRP A 203 7.44 6.29 17.62
CA TRP A 203 7.56 4.85 17.80
C TRP A 203 6.89 4.15 16.63
N ILE A 204 7.37 2.97 16.27
CA ILE A 204 6.71 2.14 15.25
C ILE A 204 6.15 0.91 15.96
N GLU A 205 4.95 0.50 15.59
CA GLU A 205 4.30 -0.69 16.11
C GLU A 205 3.72 -1.53 14.97
N ALA A 206 3.93 -2.86 15.04
CA ALA A 206 3.26 -3.83 14.19
C ALA A 206 2.24 -4.63 14.99
N ILE A 207 1.04 -4.77 14.44
CA ILE A 207 -0.05 -5.58 14.98
C ILE A 207 -0.71 -6.40 13.88
N ASP A 208 -1.26 -7.55 14.23
CA ASP A 208 -2.20 -8.25 13.35
C ASP A 208 -3.59 -7.60 13.40
N LEU A 209 -4.50 -8.08 12.53
CA LEU A 209 -5.86 -7.56 12.50
C LEU A 209 -6.65 -7.88 13.79
N ASP A 210 -6.25 -8.86 14.60
CA ASP A 210 -6.87 -9.16 15.88
C ASP A 210 -6.37 -8.27 17.03
N GLY A 211 -5.36 -7.42 16.76
CA GLY A 211 -4.77 -6.48 17.72
C GLY A 211 -3.71 -7.13 18.61
N ASN A 212 -3.20 -8.30 18.23
CA ASN A 212 -2.01 -8.85 18.87
C ASN A 212 -0.80 -8.03 18.43
N GLN A 213 -0.06 -7.51 19.40
CA GLN A 213 1.18 -6.79 19.15
C GLN A 213 2.28 -7.78 18.81
N LEU A 214 2.91 -7.60 17.64
CA LEU A 214 4.08 -8.38 17.23
C LEU A 214 5.33 -7.80 17.90
N TRP A 215 5.55 -6.50 17.73
CA TRP A 215 6.69 -5.77 18.28
C TRP A 215 6.45 -4.27 18.32
N ARG A 216 7.35 -3.55 18.98
CA ARG A 216 7.37 -2.08 19.04
C ARG A 216 8.82 -1.56 19.00
N ILE A 217 9.12 -0.67 18.06
CA ILE A 217 10.42 0.01 17.89
C ILE A 217 10.33 1.40 18.53
N SER A 218 11.32 1.74 19.36
CA SER A 218 11.51 3.13 19.82
C SER A 218 12.46 3.82 18.86
N CYS A 219 12.02 4.88 18.17
CA CYS A 219 12.89 5.60 17.23
C CYS A 219 13.86 6.55 17.93
N GLY A 220 13.72 6.74 19.25
CA GLY A 220 14.60 7.58 20.05
C GLY A 220 14.56 9.07 19.70
N PRO A 221 15.37 9.89 20.38
CA PRO A 221 15.31 11.36 20.29
C PRO A 221 15.92 11.94 19.00
N ASN A 222 16.72 11.15 18.27
CA ASN A 222 17.58 11.62 17.17
C ASN A 222 17.04 11.29 15.77
N THR A 223 15.73 11.07 15.65
CA THR A 223 15.08 10.75 14.37
C THR A 223 14.36 11.95 13.76
N THR A 224 13.16 12.27 14.23
CA THR A 224 12.32 13.38 13.77
C THR A 224 11.44 13.86 14.93
N ALA A 225 10.89 15.06 14.84
CA ALA A 225 9.85 15.57 15.75
C ALA A 225 8.59 15.97 14.97
N HIS A 226 8.53 15.49 13.73
CA HIS A 226 7.42 15.54 12.78
C HIS A 226 7.12 14.09 12.38
N LYS A 227 6.36 13.88 11.32
CA LYS A 227 6.09 12.54 10.78
C LYS A 227 7.36 11.77 10.41
N LEU A 228 7.33 10.46 10.62
CA LEU A 228 8.33 9.52 10.15
C LEU A 228 8.00 9.03 8.74
N ALA A 229 9.00 9.01 7.86
CA ALA A 229 8.88 8.32 6.58
C ALA A 229 9.10 6.81 6.82
N LEU A 230 7.99 6.09 6.96
CA LEU A 230 7.93 4.64 7.20
C LEU A 230 7.62 3.92 5.88
N LEU A 231 8.44 2.94 5.51
CA LEU A 231 8.20 2.04 4.37
C LEU A 231 7.98 0.63 4.88
N VAL A 232 6.99 -0.07 4.31
CA VAL A 232 6.67 -1.47 4.61
C VAL A 232 6.46 -2.21 3.30
N TYR A 233 7.37 -3.12 2.98
CA TYR A 233 7.37 -3.86 1.73
C TYR A 233 8.33 -5.05 1.81
N ASP A 234 8.10 -6.08 1.01
CA ASP A 234 9.05 -7.18 0.79
C ASP A 234 10.20 -6.70 -0.11
N PHE A 235 11.27 -6.20 0.51
CA PHE A 235 12.37 -5.53 -0.18
C PHE A 235 13.32 -6.51 -0.87
N ASP A 236 13.51 -7.71 -0.32
CA ASP A 236 14.42 -8.73 -0.90
C ASP A 236 13.69 -9.80 -1.73
N GLY A 237 12.36 -9.84 -1.69
CA GLY A 237 11.54 -10.76 -2.47
C GLY A 237 11.46 -12.16 -1.87
N ASP A 238 11.60 -12.31 -0.55
CA ASP A 238 11.42 -13.58 0.16
C ASP A 238 9.94 -13.90 0.49
N GLY A 239 9.02 -12.96 0.25
CA GLY A 239 7.59 -13.12 0.50
C GLY A 239 7.17 -12.69 1.90
N ARG A 240 8.04 -12.03 2.66
CA ARG A 240 7.75 -11.38 3.95
C ARG A 240 8.18 -9.93 3.87
N ALA A 241 7.27 -9.03 4.18
CA ALA A 241 7.58 -7.60 4.20
C ALA A 241 8.54 -7.25 5.33
N GLU A 242 9.52 -6.40 5.05
CA GLU A 242 10.32 -5.73 6.07
C GLU A 242 9.85 -4.29 6.28
N VAL A 243 10.43 -3.65 7.29
CA VAL A 243 10.13 -2.27 7.66
C VAL A 243 11.39 -1.43 7.55
N ALA A 244 11.32 -0.30 6.86
CA ALA A 244 12.45 0.63 6.73
C ALA A 244 12.06 2.06 7.09
N CYS A 245 12.95 2.76 7.80
CA CYS A 245 12.75 4.16 8.13
C CYS A 245 14.09 4.87 8.43
N LYS A 246 14.02 6.19 8.60
CA LYS A 246 15.14 6.96 9.16
C LYS A 246 15.28 6.65 10.65
N THR A 247 16.48 6.25 11.06
CA THR A 247 16.85 6.01 12.46
C THR A 247 18.00 6.93 12.88
N GLY A 248 18.47 6.80 14.12
CA GLY A 248 19.62 7.51 14.68
C GLY A 248 19.99 6.98 16.06
N PRO A 249 21.06 7.49 16.70
CA PRO A 249 21.50 7.04 18.02
C PRO A 249 20.35 7.06 19.05
N GLY A 250 20.26 6.01 19.86
CA GLY A 250 19.18 5.82 20.83
C GLY A 250 17.93 5.13 20.28
N THR A 251 17.91 4.75 18.99
CA THR A 251 16.88 3.88 18.42
C THR A 251 17.00 2.48 19.01
N LYS A 252 15.87 1.89 19.42
CA LYS A 252 15.78 0.49 19.87
C LYS A 252 14.87 -0.31 18.97
N ASP A 253 15.37 -1.46 18.53
CA ASP A 253 14.65 -2.40 17.68
C ASP A 253 13.45 -3.06 18.41
N GLY A 254 12.70 -3.90 17.69
CA GLY A 254 11.52 -4.60 18.21
C GLY A 254 11.83 -5.59 19.33
N LEU A 255 13.10 -5.98 19.49
CA LEU A 255 13.58 -6.82 20.59
C LEU A 255 14.07 -5.98 21.79
N GLY A 256 14.08 -4.66 21.67
CA GLY A 256 14.52 -3.71 22.69
C GLY A 256 16.04 -3.49 22.73
N ASN A 257 16.78 -4.00 21.75
CA ASN A 257 18.22 -3.80 21.62
C ASN A 257 18.50 -2.44 20.98
N GLN A 258 19.62 -1.82 21.37
CA GLN A 258 20.15 -0.71 20.58
C GLN A 258 20.60 -1.21 19.22
N LEU A 259 20.51 -0.35 18.21
CA LEU A 259 21.04 -0.65 16.89
C LEU A 259 22.55 -0.94 16.98
N ASN A 260 22.98 -2.05 16.38
CA ASN A 260 24.37 -2.48 16.38
C ASN A 260 24.91 -2.79 14.97
N GLN A 261 24.12 -2.64 13.91
CA GLN A 261 24.63 -2.85 12.55
C GLN A 261 25.29 -1.60 11.95
N GLY A 262 26.26 -1.82 11.05
CA GLY A 262 26.88 -0.77 10.25
C GLY A 262 27.44 0.39 11.09
N PRO A 263 27.11 1.66 10.78
CA PRO A 263 27.60 2.81 11.54
C PRO A 263 27.04 2.86 12.97
N ALA A 264 25.88 2.26 13.25
CA ALA A 264 25.24 2.28 14.57
C ALA A 264 26.01 1.47 15.63
N ALA A 265 26.80 0.48 15.20
CA ALA A 265 27.59 -0.41 16.06
C ALA A 265 28.48 0.29 17.10
N THR A 266 28.89 1.53 16.82
CA THR A 266 29.87 2.29 17.62
C THR A 266 29.36 3.65 18.10
N ASP A 267 28.06 3.91 17.95
CA ASP A 267 27.50 5.21 18.33
C ASP A 267 27.25 5.33 19.84
N ASP A 268 27.04 6.58 20.28
CA ASP A 268 26.60 6.90 21.63
C ASP A 268 25.07 7.00 21.68
N ASP A 269 24.41 5.90 22.05
CA ASP A 269 22.95 5.87 22.18
C ASP A 269 22.38 6.72 23.32
N SER A 270 23.25 7.26 24.18
CA SER A 270 22.84 8.20 25.24
C SER A 270 22.80 9.65 24.76
N GLU A 271 23.34 9.92 23.55
CA GLU A 271 23.40 11.25 22.99
C GLU A 271 22.02 11.79 22.65
N ILE A 272 21.81 13.08 22.93
CA ILE A 272 20.63 13.82 22.50
C ILE A 272 21.10 14.99 21.65
N VAL A 273 20.79 14.93 20.36
CA VAL A 273 21.15 15.98 19.40
C VAL A 273 20.25 17.19 19.60
N GLU A 274 20.87 18.37 19.70
CA GLU A 274 20.13 19.62 19.86
C GLU A 274 19.24 19.92 18.65
N ARG A 275 17.98 20.27 18.95
CA ARG A 275 17.01 20.72 17.96
C ARG A 275 16.89 22.24 17.96
N MET A 276 16.98 22.86 16.79
CA MET A 276 16.51 24.23 16.58
C MET A 276 15.13 24.19 15.95
N THR A 277 14.16 24.88 16.55
CA THR A 277 12.76 24.93 16.07
C THR A 277 12.16 23.56 15.71
N LYS A 278 12.47 22.52 16.52
CA LYS A 278 12.10 21.09 16.36
C LYS A 278 12.91 20.28 15.34
N HIS A 279 13.82 20.89 14.60
CA HIS A 279 14.63 20.22 13.58
C HIS A 279 16.01 19.86 14.09
N LEU A 280 16.50 18.69 13.71
CA LEU A 280 17.87 18.28 13.99
C LEU A 280 18.83 19.18 13.19
N THR A 281 19.94 19.53 13.83
CA THR A 281 20.96 20.43 13.25
C THR A 281 22.30 19.76 13.02
N VAL A 282 22.40 18.48 13.38
CA VAL A 282 23.54 17.59 13.18
C VAL A 282 23.04 16.28 12.58
N ASP A 283 23.76 15.75 11.60
CA ASP A 283 23.37 14.51 10.93
C ASP A 283 24.03 13.29 11.56
N LYS A 284 23.29 12.65 12.47
CA LYS A 284 23.56 11.29 12.95
C LYS A 284 22.43 10.36 12.51
N ALA A 285 21.98 10.54 11.27
CA ALA A 285 20.86 9.80 10.73
C ALA A 285 21.34 8.55 10.00
N TYR A 286 20.57 7.48 10.16
CA TYR A 286 20.74 6.24 9.42
C TYR A 286 19.48 5.90 8.65
N ILE A 287 19.62 4.94 7.75
CA ILE A 287 18.52 4.16 7.20
C ILE A 287 18.68 2.76 7.78
N SER A 288 17.66 2.28 8.48
CA SER A 288 17.65 0.91 9.01
C SER A 288 16.53 0.11 8.38
N ILE A 289 16.79 -1.18 8.16
CA ILE A 289 15.78 -2.18 7.81
C ILE A 289 15.59 -3.09 9.02
N PHE A 290 14.34 -3.35 9.34
CA PHE A 290 13.90 -4.19 10.44
C PHE A 290 13.12 -5.38 9.89
N LYS A 291 13.35 -6.55 10.48
CA LYS A 291 12.65 -7.77 10.13
C LYS A 291 11.16 -7.63 10.42
N GLY A 292 10.31 -8.01 9.47
CA GLY A 292 8.86 -7.78 9.55
C GLY A 292 8.19 -8.38 10.78
N ASP A 293 8.43 -9.66 11.08
CA ASP A 293 7.75 -10.41 12.13
C ASP A 293 8.26 -10.11 13.56
N THR A 294 9.49 -9.62 13.71
CA THR A 294 10.12 -9.39 15.04
C THR A 294 10.51 -7.94 15.31
N GLY A 295 10.60 -7.10 14.29
CA GLY A 295 11.14 -5.75 14.37
C GLY A 295 12.64 -5.72 14.68
N GLU A 296 13.34 -6.85 14.61
CA GLU A 296 14.79 -6.95 14.84
C GLU A 296 15.56 -6.17 13.76
N GLU A 297 16.61 -5.46 14.15
CA GLU A 297 17.49 -4.79 13.18
C GLU A 297 18.18 -5.81 12.26
N LEU A 298 17.97 -5.66 10.94
CA LEU A 298 18.66 -6.47 9.92
C LEU A 298 19.92 -5.78 9.42
N THR A 299 19.84 -4.48 9.15
CA THR A 299 20.97 -3.69 8.65
C THR A 299 20.73 -2.21 8.89
N THR A 300 21.84 -1.47 9.00
CA THR A 300 21.83 -0.03 9.16
C THR A 300 22.95 0.58 8.31
N VAL A 301 22.63 1.62 7.55
CA VAL A 301 23.58 2.36 6.70
C VAL A 301 23.45 3.87 6.94
N PRO A 302 24.48 4.68 6.64
CA PRO A 302 24.36 6.13 6.75
C PRO A 302 23.19 6.68 5.93
N TYR A 303 22.44 7.62 6.49
CA TYR A 303 21.41 8.31 5.74
C TYR A 303 22.04 9.19 4.67
N LEU A 304 21.63 8.98 3.43
CA LEU A 304 22.01 9.81 2.30
C LEU A 304 20.75 10.39 1.66
N PRO A 305 20.73 11.68 1.30
CA PRO A 305 21.82 12.66 1.35
C PRO A 305 22.06 13.29 2.74
N ALA A 306 23.31 13.67 3.02
CA ALA A 306 23.70 14.30 4.28
C ALA A 306 23.19 15.76 4.46
N LEU A 307 23.04 16.19 5.71
CA LEU A 307 22.54 17.49 6.16
C LEU A 307 23.55 18.60 5.85
N GLY A 308 24.80 18.33 6.21
CA GLY A 308 25.89 19.31 6.26
C GLY A 308 25.94 20.10 7.57
N SER A 309 26.98 20.91 7.73
CA SER A 309 27.10 21.90 8.80
C SER A 309 25.99 22.95 8.74
N LYS A 310 25.88 23.80 9.77
CA LYS A 310 24.95 24.94 9.76
C LYS A 310 25.14 25.87 8.55
N GLU A 311 26.38 26.15 8.19
CA GLU A 311 26.77 26.98 7.06
C GLU A 311 26.39 26.29 5.74
N GLU A 312 26.71 25.00 5.62
CA GLU A 312 26.33 24.20 4.46
C GLU A 312 24.82 24.09 4.32
N MET A 313 24.08 23.98 5.43
CA MET A 313 22.62 23.95 5.37
C MET A 313 22.06 25.25 4.82
N LYS A 314 22.55 26.38 5.32
CA LYS A 314 22.12 27.71 4.86
C LYS A 314 22.38 27.89 3.36
N GLU A 315 23.53 27.44 2.89
CA GLU A 315 23.92 27.52 1.49
C GLU A 315 23.10 26.58 0.60
N ASN A 316 22.92 25.32 1.03
CA ASN A 316 22.41 24.26 0.17
C ASN A 316 20.89 24.10 0.26
N TRP A 317 20.33 24.15 1.48
CA TRP A 317 18.90 23.96 1.74
C TRP A 317 18.15 25.29 1.88
N GLY A 318 18.85 26.41 2.09
CA GLY A 318 18.22 27.74 2.18
C GLY A 318 17.84 28.17 3.60
N ASP A 319 18.19 27.40 4.63
CA ASP A 319 18.16 27.83 6.04
C ASP A 319 19.22 27.09 6.86
N GLY A 320 19.68 27.72 7.95
CA GLY A 320 20.69 27.16 8.84
C GLY A 320 20.11 26.50 10.11
N HIS A 321 18.82 26.18 10.11
CA HIS A 321 18.14 25.56 11.25
C HIS A 321 17.41 24.26 10.90
N GLY A 322 17.71 23.69 9.72
CA GLY A 322 17.30 22.35 9.32
C GLY A 322 15.84 22.20 8.89
N TYR A 323 15.08 23.28 8.71
CA TYR A 323 13.65 23.18 8.37
C TYR A 323 13.45 22.55 6.99
N ARG A 324 14.02 23.14 5.94
CA ARG A 324 13.86 22.63 4.56
C ARG A 324 14.51 21.27 4.38
N ALA A 325 15.64 21.06 5.04
CA ALA A 325 16.38 19.80 5.04
C ALA A 325 15.69 18.69 5.84
N SER A 326 14.72 19.00 6.71
CA SER A 326 13.94 17.98 7.42
C SER A 326 12.71 17.51 6.64
N SER A 327 12.42 18.10 5.46
CA SER A 327 11.38 17.58 4.58
C SER A 327 11.90 16.31 3.91
N ILE A 328 11.67 15.19 4.58
CA ILE A 328 12.04 13.86 4.13
C ILE A 328 10.82 13.22 3.47
N LYS A 329 11.07 12.49 2.39
CA LYS A 329 10.14 11.56 1.77
C LYS A 329 10.85 10.22 1.62
N ALA A 330 10.08 9.17 1.44
CA ALA A 330 10.59 7.88 1.06
C ALA A 330 9.64 7.21 0.07
N ALA A 331 10.16 6.27 -0.72
CA ALA A 331 9.38 5.50 -1.68
C ALA A 331 10.00 4.12 -1.88
N VAL A 332 9.21 3.19 -2.42
CA VAL A 332 9.70 1.94 -3.00
C VAL A 332 9.46 2.02 -4.50
N LEU A 333 10.48 1.77 -5.30
CA LEU A 333 10.37 1.64 -6.75
C LEU A 333 10.66 0.20 -7.14
N HIS A 334 9.84 -0.42 -7.99
CA HIS A 334 10.21 -1.69 -8.60
C HIS A 334 11.13 -1.45 -9.78
N HIS A 335 12.36 -1.95 -9.72
CA HIS A 335 13.27 -1.93 -10.87
C HIS A 335 13.29 -3.31 -11.53
N LYS A 336 12.90 -3.41 -12.81
CA LYS A 336 12.76 -4.69 -13.54
C LYS A 336 13.96 -5.64 -13.43
N GLY A 337 15.17 -5.10 -13.45
CA GLY A 337 16.42 -5.88 -13.39
C GLY A 337 16.99 -6.13 -11.98
N ILE A 338 16.47 -5.49 -10.94
CA ILE A 338 17.06 -5.49 -9.59
C ILE A 338 16.03 -5.97 -8.55
N GLY A 339 14.78 -5.54 -8.67
CA GLY A 339 13.74 -5.72 -7.66
C GLY A 339 13.41 -4.39 -6.97
N PRO A 340 12.81 -4.44 -5.77
CA PRO A 340 12.48 -3.26 -5.00
C PRO A 340 13.71 -2.41 -4.67
N LEU A 341 13.59 -1.11 -4.87
CA LEU A 341 14.54 -0.07 -4.48
C LEU A 341 13.90 0.84 -3.44
N LEU A 342 14.53 0.95 -2.27
CA LEU A 342 14.16 1.92 -1.25
C LEU A 342 14.78 3.27 -1.59
N VAL A 343 13.97 4.29 -1.80
CA VAL A 343 14.44 5.65 -2.08
C VAL A 343 14.17 6.53 -0.87
N PHE A 344 15.21 7.13 -0.31
CA PHE A 344 15.09 8.13 0.76
C PHE A 344 15.53 9.49 0.24
N THR A 345 14.75 10.52 0.55
CA THR A 345 14.96 11.87 0.01
C THR A 345 15.19 12.91 1.09
N ARG A 346 15.67 14.09 0.67
CA ARG A 346 15.77 15.27 1.51
C ARG A 346 15.52 16.52 0.67
N GLY A 347 14.62 17.37 1.17
CA GLY A 347 14.32 18.68 0.63
C GLY A 347 13.32 18.67 -0.53
N ILE A 348 12.42 19.65 -0.51
CA ILE A 348 11.39 19.86 -1.54
C ILE A 348 11.41 21.29 -2.10
N TYR A 349 11.74 22.28 -1.26
CA TYR A 349 11.60 23.71 -1.57
C TYR A 349 12.78 24.34 -2.32
N THR A 350 13.98 23.76 -2.22
CA THR A 350 15.22 24.36 -2.76
C THR A 350 16.10 23.27 -3.37
N ARG A 351 17.08 22.75 -2.62
CA ARG A 351 17.79 21.52 -3.00
C ARG A 351 16.85 20.35 -2.84
N ILE A 352 16.80 19.53 -3.88
CA ILE A 352 16.28 18.16 -3.84
C ILE A 352 17.47 17.24 -3.97
N ALA A 353 17.56 16.26 -3.07
CA ALA A 353 18.55 15.21 -3.13
C ALA A 353 17.97 13.90 -2.57
N MET A 354 18.42 12.77 -3.10
CA MET A 354 17.92 11.44 -2.75
C MET A 354 18.92 10.35 -3.10
N ALA A 355 18.75 9.19 -2.47
CA ALA A 355 19.53 7.99 -2.73
C ALA A 355 18.60 6.78 -2.77
N ALA A 356 18.86 5.87 -3.72
CA ALA A 356 18.18 4.59 -3.80
C ALA A 356 19.07 3.46 -3.32
N PHE A 357 18.46 2.51 -2.63
CA PHE A 357 19.12 1.36 -2.05
C PHE A 357 18.38 0.07 -2.39
N HIS A 358 19.11 -1.01 -2.56
CA HIS A 358 18.55 -2.35 -2.72
C HIS A 358 18.98 -3.23 -1.55
N TRP A 359 18.02 -3.92 -0.95
CA TRP A 359 18.23 -4.93 0.08
C TRP A 359 18.19 -6.31 -0.58
N ASP A 360 19.27 -7.10 -0.42
CA ASP A 360 19.37 -8.45 -1.00
C ASP A 360 19.21 -9.57 0.04
N GLY A 361 18.59 -9.26 1.19
CA GLY A 361 18.50 -10.14 2.36
C GLY A 361 19.77 -10.20 3.20
N LYS A 362 20.85 -9.51 2.80
CA LYS A 362 22.14 -9.52 3.52
C LYS A 362 22.79 -8.16 3.60
N GLN A 363 22.71 -7.34 2.57
CA GLN A 363 23.35 -6.03 2.48
C GLN A 363 22.40 -5.02 1.84
N LEU A 364 22.34 -3.83 2.46
CA LEU A 364 21.68 -2.67 1.88
C LEU A 364 22.68 -1.89 1.03
N LYS A 365 22.57 -2.02 -0.30
CA LYS A 365 23.51 -1.45 -1.26
C LYS A 365 22.93 -0.21 -1.91
N GLN A 366 23.66 0.89 -1.88
CA GLN A 366 23.30 2.08 -2.65
C GLN A 366 23.42 1.79 -4.15
N ILE A 367 22.36 2.09 -4.91
CA ILE A 367 22.28 1.87 -6.36
C ILE A 367 22.58 3.17 -7.11
N TRP A 368 21.88 4.25 -6.78
CA TRP A 368 22.06 5.55 -7.42
C TRP A 368 21.79 6.71 -6.44
N THR A 369 22.21 7.91 -6.84
CA THR A 369 21.88 9.17 -6.17
C THR A 369 21.43 10.21 -7.19
N PHE A 370 20.51 11.05 -6.77
CA PHE A 370 20.10 12.26 -7.49
C PHE A 370 20.33 13.47 -6.58
N ASP A 371 20.97 14.53 -7.09
CA ASP A 371 21.23 15.73 -6.29
C ASP A 371 21.31 16.99 -7.14
N THR A 372 20.46 17.96 -6.84
CA THR A 372 20.48 19.29 -7.47
C THR A 372 21.66 20.17 -7.03
N LYS A 373 22.36 19.81 -5.94
CA LYS A 373 23.61 20.47 -5.51
C LYS A 373 24.77 19.97 -6.36
N GLY A 374 25.53 20.90 -6.94
CA GLY A 374 26.75 20.59 -7.69
C GLY A 374 26.52 19.99 -9.09
N HIS A 375 25.27 19.86 -9.53
CA HIS A 375 24.90 19.30 -10.83
C HIS A 375 24.05 20.30 -11.63
N PRO A 376 24.66 21.20 -12.41
CA PRO A 376 23.96 22.24 -13.16
C PRO A 376 22.87 21.71 -14.10
N GLN A 377 23.02 20.48 -14.61
CA GLN A 377 22.01 19.82 -15.44
C GLN A 377 20.68 19.58 -14.69
N TYR A 378 20.70 19.55 -13.36
CA TYR A 378 19.51 19.38 -12.52
C TYR A 378 19.02 20.69 -11.89
N ALA A 379 19.49 21.85 -12.37
CA ALA A 379 19.11 23.14 -11.80
C ALA A 379 17.58 23.39 -11.82
N GLY A 380 16.89 22.92 -12.86
CA GLY A 380 15.43 23.06 -13.01
C GLY A 380 14.59 22.18 -12.07
N TYR A 381 15.20 21.22 -11.38
CA TYR A 381 14.50 20.35 -10.42
C TYR A 381 14.38 21.00 -9.04
N ARG A 382 15.08 22.10 -8.79
CA ARG A 382 15.06 22.77 -7.49
C ARG A 382 13.66 23.33 -7.22
N GLY A 383 13.12 23.06 -6.02
CA GLY A 383 11.82 23.59 -5.61
C GLY A 383 10.59 22.90 -6.20
N MET A 384 10.75 21.75 -6.85
CA MET A 384 9.65 21.03 -7.52
C MET A 384 8.95 20.00 -6.62
N GLY A 385 9.53 19.64 -5.47
CA GLY A 385 9.02 18.54 -4.65
C GLY A 385 7.70 18.88 -3.98
N ASN A 386 6.79 17.91 -3.84
CA ASN A 386 5.57 18.06 -3.05
C ASN A 386 5.75 17.63 -1.60
N HIS A 387 4.74 17.90 -0.78
CA HIS A 387 4.61 17.32 0.55
C HIS A 387 4.32 15.80 0.54
N SER A 388 4.29 15.15 -0.61
CA SER A 388 4.09 13.72 -0.85
C SER A 388 4.77 13.30 -2.15
N VAL A 389 4.74 12.00 -2.47
CA VAL A 389 5.30 11.41 -3.70
C VAL A 389 4.33 10.42 -4.30
N ALA A 390 4.45 10.16 -5.61
CA ALA A 390 3.77 9.05 -6.28
C ALA A 390 4.80 8.16 -6.99
N VAL A 391 4.40 6.92 -7.23
CA VAL A 391 5.23 5.90 -7.86
C VAL A 391 4.43 5.15 -8.93
N GLY A 392 5.06 4.89 -10.06
CA GLY A 392 4.54 4.00 -11.10
C GLY A 392 5.46 3.93 -12.31
N ASP A 393 5.35 2.86 -13.08
CA ASP A 393 5.94 2.73 -14.42
C ASP A 393 5.18 3.66 -15.38
N VAL A 394 5.72 4.85 -15.60
CA VAL A 394 5.05 5.89 -16.41
C VAL A 394 5.47 5.82 -17.87
N ASP A 395 6.70 5.36 -18.16
CA ASP A 395 7.22 5.29 -19.52
C ASP A 395 7.15 3.88 -20.16
N ASN A 396 6.57 2.92 -19.44
CA ASN A 396 6.29 1.54 -19.85
C ASN A 396 7.54 0.70 -20.13
N ASP A 397 8.65 0.95 -19.43
CA ASP A 397 9.86 0.14 -19.55
C ASP A 397 9.85 -1.13 -18.64
N GLY A 398 8.90 -1.18 -17.70
CA GLY A 398 8.72 -2.22 -16.71
C GLY A 398 9.35 -1.91 -15.34
N SER A 399 9.90 -0.72 -15.16
CA SER A 399 10.41 -0.20 -13.88
C SER A 399 9.56 0.98 -13.43
N ASP A 400 9.50 1.22 -12.13
CA ASP A 400 8.78 2.38 -11.59
C ASP A 400 9.67 3.63 -11.57
N GLU A 401 9.09 4.76 -11.97
CA GLU A 401 9.64 6.10 -11.77
C GLU A 401 9.13 6.71 -10.46
N LEU A 402 9.89 7.67 -9.92
CA LEU A 402 9.48 8.47 -8.77
C LEU A 402 8.96 9.83 -9.23
N ILE A 403 7.65 10.06 -9.08
CA ILE A 403 7.08 11.40 -9.29
C ILE A 403 7.18 12.19 -7.99
N TYR A 404 8.03 13.22 -8.03
CA TYR A 404 8.39 14.04 -6.89
C TYR A 404 7.78 15.44 -7.05
N GLY A 405 6.45 15.52 -7.02
CA GLY A 405 5.70 16.76 -7.26
C GLY A 405 5.74 17.20 -8.72
N ALA A 406 6.25 18.40 -8.99
CA ALA A 406 6.38 18.99 -10.32
C ALA A 406 7.60 18.48 -11.13
N CYS A 407 8.24 17.40 -10.70
CA CYS A 407 9.30 16.72 -11.44
C CYS A 407 9.22 15.20 -11.25
N ALA A 408 9.85 14.45 -12.15
CA ALA A 408 9.97 13.00 -12.05
C ALA A 408 11.44 12.57 -12.15
N ILE A 409 11.79 11.52 -11.42
CA ILE A 409 13.11 10.88 -11.39
C ILE A 409 12.95 9.49 -11.97
N ASP A 410 13.80 9.17 -12.94
CA ASP A 410 13.84 7.91 -13.66
C ASP A 410 14.27 6.74 -12.75
N HIS A 411 13.94 5.50 -13.10
CA HIS A 411 14.26 4.30 -12.32
C HIS A 411 15.78 4.12 -12.07
N ASP A 412 16.62 4.72 -12.92
CA ASP A 412 18.08 4.71 -12.83
C ASP A 412 18.70 5.89 -12.05
N GLY A 413 17.86 6.79 -11.51
CA GLY A 413 18.25 7.95 -10.72
C GLY A 413 18.58 9.20 -11.52
N ARG A 414 18.41 9.20 -12.85
CA ARG A 414 18.46 10.43 -13.65
C ARG A 414 17.18 11.24 -13.48
N GLY A 415 17.26 12.54 -13.72
CA GLY A 415 16.04 13.33 -13.87
C GLY A 415 15.31 12.95 -15.16
N LEU A 416 14.03 12.57 -15.05
CA LEU A 416 13.18 12.27 -16.21
C LEU A 416 12.66 13.57 -16.84
N TYR A 417 11.93 14.38 -16.06
CA TYR A 417 11.56 15.75 -16.44
C TYR A 417 11.33 16.65 -15.22
N THR A 418 11.24 17.95 -15.47
CA THR A 418 10.73 18.97 -14.53
C THR A 418 9.80 19.91 -15.29
N THR A 419 8.65 20.24 -14.72
CA THR A 419 7.69 21.16 -15.35
C THR A 419 8.07 22.63 -15.11
N GLY A 420 8.83 22.90 -14.04
CA GLY A 420 9.12 24.26 -13.59
C GLY A 420 7.96 24.93 -12.83
N PHE A 421 6.86 24.20 -12.55
CA PHE A 421 5.66 24.77 -11.91
C PHE A 421 5.72 24.81 -10.38
N GLY A 422 6.79 24.24 -9.80
CA GLY A 422 7.10 24.41 -8.39
C GLY A 422 6.37 23.46 -7.45
N HIS A 423 6.34 23.86 -6.19
CA HIS A 423 5.89 23.06 -5.06
C HIS A 423 4.35 22.96 -5.02
N GLY A 424 3.85 21.79 -4.59
CA GLY A 424 2.45 21.54 -4.36
C GLY A 424 2.15 20.70 -3.11
N ASP A 425 0.87 20.70 -2.75
CA ASP A 425 0.36 20.17 -1.49
C ASP A 425 -0.51 18.91 -1.65
N SER A 426 -0.89 18.60 -2.90
CA SER A 426 -1.65 17.41 -3.28
C SER A 426 -1.37 17.00 -4.72
N HIS A 427 -1.63 15.73 -5.02
CA HIS A 427 -1.51 15.17 -6.37
C HIS A 427 -2.36 13.91 -6.55
N ALA A 428 -2.49 13.46 -7.80
CA ALA A 428 -3.00 12.13 -8.14
C ALA A 428 -2.25 11.60 -9.38
N LEU A 429 -1.85 10.33 -9.34
CA LEU A 429 -1.26 9.60 -10.46
C LEU A 429 -2.24 8.50 -10.84
N ALA A 430 -2.83 8.57 -12.02
CA ALA A 430 -3.76 7.57 -12.53
C ALA A 430 -3.90 7.71 -14.05
N ASP A 431 -4.66 6.80 -14.66
CA ASP A 431 -5.24 6.99 -15.98
C ASP A 431 -6.45 7.96 -15.84
N HIS A 432 -6.17 9.26 -15.82
CA HIS A 432 -7.18 10.29 -15.53
C HIS A 432 -7.94 10.72 -16.78
N ASP A 433 -7.27 10.74 -17.93
CA ASP A 433 -7.87 10.96 -19.25
C ASP A 433 -7.73 9.67 -20.07
N PRO A 434 -8.69 8.73 -20.01
CA PRO A 434 -8.58 7.40 -20.63
C PRO A 434 -8.55 7.41 -22.16
N ASP A 435 -8.71 8.58 -22.78
CA ASP A 435 -8.56 8.78 -24.22
C ASP A 435 -7.15 9.31 -24.59
N HIS A 436 -6.32 9.62 -23.58
CA HIS A 436 -4.90 9.92 -23.68
C HIS A 436 -4.07 8.68 -23.30
N PRO A 437 -3.18 8.17 -24.17
CA PRO A 437 -2.41 6.98 -23.85
C PRO A 437 -1.38 7.22 -22.74
N GLY A 438 -1.42 6.41 -21.69
CA GLY A 438 -0.44 6.44 -20.60
C GLY A 438 -1.11 6.75 -19.27
N LEU A 439 -0.32 7.22 -18.31
CA LEU A 439 -0.83 7.77 -17.06
C LEU A 439 -0.72 9.29 -17.10
N GLU A 440 -1.60 9.96 -16.38
CA GLU A 440 -1.51 11.39 -16.12
C GLU A 440 -1.18 11.66 -14.65
N PHE A 441 -0.56 12.80 -14.42
CA PHE A 441 -0.33 13.34 -13.09
C PHE A 441 -1.06 14.66 -12.90
N PHE A 442 -2.07 14.65 -12.05
CA PHE A 442 -2.77 15.84 -11.58
C PHE A 442 -2.06 16.45 -10.37
N GLN A 443 -1.92 17.77 -10.34
CA GLN A 443 -1.25 18.47 -9.26
C GLN A 443 -1.88 19.85 -8.98
N GLY A 444 -2.04 20.18 -7.70
CA GLY A 444 -2.22 21.55 -7.23
C GLY A 444 -0.89 22.20 -6.82
N HIS A 445 -0.73 23.49 -7.10
CA HIS A 445 0.51 24.26 -6.87
C HIS A 445 0.30 25.37 -5.83
N GLU A 446 1.34 25.68 -5.05
CA GLU A 446 1.29 26.68 -3.97
C GLU A 446 1.74 28.10 -4.40
N ASP A 447 2.13 28.30 -5.65
CA ASP A 447 2.62 29.61 -6.12
C ASP A 447 1.50 30.59 -6.56
N ASP A 448 1.87 31.74 -7.14
CA ASP A 448 0.95 32.81 -7.56
C ASP A 448 0.76 32.91 -9.09
N ILE A 449 1.18 31.88 -9.81
CA ILE A 449 1.12 31.76 -11.28
C ILE A 449 0.32 30.51 -11.65
N HIS A 450 0.81 29.35 -11.23
CA HIS A 450 0.28 28.02 -11.51
C HIS A 450 -0.70 27.64 -10.40
N GLY A 451 -1.90 27.21 -10.77
CA GLY A 451 -2.91 26.73 -9.83
C GLY A 451 -3.04 25.22 -9.85
N LEU A 452 -3.47 24.70 -11.01
CA LEU A 452 -3.62 23.28 -11.29
C LEU A 452 -2.92 22.92 -12.59
N SER A 453 -2.38 21.71 -12.67
CA SER A 453 -1.91 21.12 -13.92
C SER A 453 -2.35 19.67 -14.02
N MET A 454 -2.75 19.26 -15.22
CA MET A 454 -2.74 17.86 -15.65
C MET A 454 -1.63 17.69 -16.68
N ARG A 455 -0.82 16.65 -16.53
CA ARG A 455 0.28 16.38 -17.44
C ARG A 455 0.40 14.90 -17.74
N ASP A 456 0.95 14.60 -18.90
CA ASP A 456 1.46 13.26 -19.20
C ASP A 456 2.52 12.89 -18.16
N ALA A 457 2.32 11.77 -17.48
CA ALA A 457 3.15 11.36 -16.35
C ALA A 457 4.56 10.94 -16.76
N ALA A 458 4.77 10.52 -18.02
CA ALA A 458 6.04 10.05 -18.55
C ALA A 458 6.92 11.19 -19.08
N THR A 459 6.31 12.13 -19.79
CA THR A 459 7.03 13.20 -20.51
C THR A 459 7.04 14.53 -19.76
N GLY A 460 6.07 14.73 -18.87
CA GLY A 460 5.83 15.99 -18.20
C GLY A 460 5.15 17.05 -19.10
N GLU A 461 4.69 16.67 -20.29
CA GLU A 461 3.92 17.56 -21.17
C GLU A 461 2.64 18.00 -20.47
N ILE A 462 2.47 19.33 -20.32
CA ILE A 462 1.27 19.91 -19.72
C ILE A 462 0.12 19.78 -20.71
N LEU A 463 -0.84 18.91 -20.39
CA LEU A 463 -2.06 18.70 -21.18
C LEU A 463 -3.01 19.89 -21.03
N TRP A 464 -3.13 20.38 -19.79
CA TRP A 464 -3.79 21.64 -19.48
C TRP A 464 -3.31 22.22 -18.15
N GLU A 465 -3.52 23.53 -18.01
CA GLU A 465 -3.16 24.30 -16.82
C GLU A 465 -4.28 25.30 -16.50
N ILE A 466 -4.61 25.44 -15.22
CA ILE A 466 -5.43 26.53 -14.71
C ILE A 466 -4.58 27.37 -13.75
N GLY A 467 -4.36 28.63 -14.09
CA GLY A 467 -3.59 29.55 -13.24
C GLY A 467 -4.35 29.95 -11.97
N SER A 468 -3.61 30.28 -10.92
CA SER A 468 -4.15 30.82 -9.66
C SER A 468 -3.35 32.04 -9.21
N LYS A 469 -3.96 32.89 -8.37
CA LYS A 469 -3.29 34.03 -7.71
C LYS A 469 -3.05 33.81 -6.22
N SER A 470 -3.26 32.58 -5.79
CA SER A 470 -3.08 32.13 -4.43
C SER A 470 -2.85 30.62 -4.42
N ASP A 471 -2.24 30.16 -3.33
CA ASP A 471 -2.07 28.75 -3.01
C ASP A 471 -3.33 27.90 -3.28
N VAL A 472 -3.14 26.82 -4.05
CA VAL A 472 -4.12 25.74 -4.24
C VAL A 472 -3.74 24.55 -3.36
N GLY A 473 -3.77 24.76 -2.04
CA GLY A 473 -3.32 23.79 -1.04
C GLY A 473 -4.23 22.57 -0.85
N ARG A 474 -5.29 22.44 -1.67
CA ARG A 474 -6.12 21.23 -1.78
C ARG A 474 -6.63 21.06 -3.19
N ALA A 475 -6.35 19.89 -3.76
CA ALA A 475 -6.98 19.41 -4.96
C ALA A 475 -6.96 17.88 -5.02
N TRP A 476 -7.93 17.28 -5.70
CA TRP A 476 -7.96 15.86 -6.03
C TRP A 476 -8.50 15.66 -7.44
N ALA A 477 -8.17 14.52 -8.06
CA ALA A 477 -8.73 14.06 -9.34
C ALA A 477 -9.20 12.61 -9.20
N ALA A 478 -10.45 12.32 -9.56
CA ALA A 478 -11.03 10.97 -9.59
C ALA A 478 -12.34 10.94 -10.40
N ASP A 479 -12.71 9.76 -10.90
CA ASP A 479 -14.02 9.49 -11.52
C ASP A 479 -15.09 9.43 -10.42
N ILE A 480 -15.91 10.47 -10.30
CA ILE A 480 -17.00 10.61 -9.32
C ILE A 480 -18.36 10.56 -10.02
N ASN A 481 -18.41 10.83 -11.33
CA ASN A 481 -19.66 10.98 -12.05
C ASN A 481 -19.63 10.28 -13.42
N PRO A 482 -20.47 9.25 -13.63
CA PRO A 482 -20.46 8.47 -14.87
C PRO A 482 -20.89 9.27 -16.12
N ASP A 483 -21.44 10.48 -15.95
CA ASP A 483 -21.77 11.37 -17.08
C ASP A 483 -20.52 11.96 -17.75
N PHE A 484 -19.36 11.87 -17.09
CA PHE A 484 -18.08 12.36 -17.57
C PHE A 484 -17.09 11.19 -17.63
N ARG A 485 -16.47 10.99 -18.80
CA ARG A 485 -15.45 9.96 -18.97
C ARG A 485 -14.13 10.48 -18.41
N GLY A 486 -13.45 9.68 -17.60
CA GLY A 486 -12.20 10.05 -16.94
C GLY A 486 -12.42 10.65 -15.56
N SER A 487 -11.41 11.34 -15.04
CA SER A 487 -11.44 11.90 -13.69
C SER A 487 -11.89 13.36 -13.66
N GLU A 488 -12.88 13.66 -12.82
CA GLU A 488 -13.18 15.03 -12.42
C GLU A 488 -12.10 15.56 -11.47
N CYS A 489 -11.87 16.86 -11.52
CA CYS A 489 -10.93 17.56 -10.65
C CYS A 489 -11.67 18.57 -9.76
N ALA A 490 -11.36 18.60 -8.46
CA ALA A 490 -11.85 19.63 -7.55
C ALA A 490 -10.68 20.32 -6.85
N SER A 491 -10.77 21.64 -6.63
CA SER A 491 -9.72 22.39 -5.94
C SER A 491 -10.24 23.51 -5.04
N SER A 492 -9.39 24.00 -4.12
CA SER A 492 -9.73 25.09 -3.20
C SER A 492 -9.86 26.47 -3.84
N ALA A 493 -9.41 26.65 -5.09
CA ALA A 493 -9.30 27.96 -5.73
C ALA A 493 -9.89 28.04 -7.15
N THR A 494 -10.32 26.91 -7.73
CA THR A 494 -10.87 26.85 -9.08
C THR A 494 -12.29 26.26 -9.07
N PRO A 495 -13.09 26.46 -10.14
CA PRO A 495 -14.24 25.60 -10.41
C PRO A 495 -13.81 24.12 -10.50
N ASN A 496 -14.78 23.22 -10.38
CA ASN A 496 -14.56 21.81 -10.68
C ASN A 496 -14.42 21.63 -12.19
N LEU A 497 -13.56 20.70 -12.59
CA LEU A 497 -13.21 20.47 -13.99
C LEU A 497 -13.46 19.01 -14.35
N ASP A 498 -13.66 18.71 -15.63
CA ASP A 498 -13.47 17.37 -16.16
C ASP A 498 -11.98 17.08 -16.42
N CYS A 499 -11.67 15.87 -16.87
CA CYS A 499 -10.30 15.41 -17.14
C CYS A 499 -9.58 16.20 -18.24
N GLN A 500 -10.32 16.93 -19.10
CA GLN A 500 -9.74 17.82 -20.11
C GLN A 500 -9.65 19.29 -19.66
N GLY A 501 -9.85 19.56 -18.37
CA GLY A 501 -9.70 20.90 -17.79
C GLY A 501 -10.86 21.85 -18.08
N ARG A 502 -12.03 21.34 -18.51
CA ARG A 502 -13.23 22.15 -18.78
C ARG A 502 -14.09 22.21 -17.55
N GLU A 503 -14.62 23.39 -17.24
CA GLU A 503 -15.50 23.59 -16.09
C GLU A 503 -16.77 22.74 -16.17
N ILE A 504 -17.10 22.06 -15.06
CA ILE A 504 -18.32 21.29 -14.88
C ILE A 504 -19.17 21.90 -13.75
N MET A 505 -20.49 21.89 -13.93
CA MET A 505 -21.44 22.50 -13.00
C MET A 505 -21.78 21.58 -11.82
N THR A 506 -20.79 21.26 -11.00
CA THR A 506 -20.93 20.42 -9.79
C THR A 506 -20.53 21.21 -8.53
N ARG A 507 -20.64 20.58 -7.36
CA ARG A 507 -20.26 21.19 -6.06
C ARG A 507 -19.42 20.24 -5.21
N TYR A 508 -18.49 19.54 -5.84
CA TYR A 508 -17.50 18.75 -5.13
C TYR A 508 -16.64 19.60 -4.21
N ASN A 509 -16.29 19.03 -3.06
CA ASN A 509 -15.56 19.73 -2.02
C ASN A 509 -14.09 19.31 -2.08
N PRO A 510 -13.16 20.25 -2.30
CA PRO A 510 -11.73 19.93 -2.45
C PRO A 510 -11.07 19.42 -1.16
N TYR A 511 -11.74 19.56 -0.01
CA TYR A 511 -11.27 19.06 1.28
C TYR A 511 -11.67 17.61 1.57
N ASP A 512 -12.41 16.98 0.67
CA ASP A 512 -12.71 15.56 0.75
C ASP A 512 -11.55 14.76 0.13
N ALA A 513 -11.44 13.48 0.48
CA ALA A 513 -10.56 12.52 -0.19
C ALA A 513 -11.42 11.54 -0.98
N VAL A 514 -10.83 10.79 -1.91
CA VAL A 514 -11.55 9.84 -2.77
C VAL A 514 -11.38 8.41 -2.28
N VAL A 515 -12.39 7.56 -2.47
CA VAL A 515 -12.37 6.16 -2.03
C VAL A 515 -13.36 5.31 -2.84
N TYR A 516 -13.02 4.09 -3.23
CA TYR A 516 -13.96 3.11 -3.73
C TYR A 516 -14.65 2.42 -2.55
N PHE A 517 -15.94 2.66 -2.33
CA PHE A 517 -16.65 2.13 -1.17
C PHE A 517 -17.97 1.46 -1.52
N ASP A 518 -18.70 1.92 -2.53
CA ASP A 518 -20.07 1.46 -2.79
C ASP A 518 -20.17 0.30 -3.80
N GLY A 519 -21.26 0.22 -4.56
CA GLY A 519 -21.51 -0.84 -5.51
C GLY A 519 -21.14 -0.52 -6.96
N ASP A 520 -20.95 0.76 -7.32
CA ASP A 520 -20.74 1.20 -8.70
C ASP A 520 -19.25 1.26 -9.10
N LEU A 521 -18.92 1.94 -10.19
CA LEU A 521 -17.54 2.05 -10.74
C LEU A 521 -16.87 3.38 -10.38
N GLN A 522 -17.63 4.33 -9.83
CA GLN A 522 -17.15 5.64 -9.42
C GLN A 522 -16.49 5.56 -8.04
N ARG A 523 -15.79 6.62 -7.66
CA ARG A 523 -15.27 6.82 -6.30
C ARG A 523 -16.24 7.69 -5.49
N GLU A 524 -16.34 7.35 -4.22
CA GLU A 524 -17.01 8.14 -3.20
C GLU A 524 -16.10 9.26 -2.68
N LEU A 525 -16.73 10.23 -2.01
CA LEU A 525 -16.06 11.32 -1.31
C LEU A 525 -16.00 11.04 0.20
N ARG A 526 -14.80 10.81 0.70
CA ARG A 526 -14.48 10.73 2.12
C ARG A 526 -14.30 12.13 2.71
N LYS A 527 -15.31 12.57 3.45
CA LYS A 527 -15.28 13.81 4.24
C LYS A 527 -14.98 13.53 5.71
N ARG A 528 -13.72 13.71 6.13
CA ARG A 528 -13.28 13.37 7.50
C ARG A 528 -13.55 11.87 7.77
N THR A 529 -14.32 11.53 8.80
CA THR A 529 -14.72 10.15 9.09
C THR A 529 -16.00 9.73 8.39
N ALA A 530 -16.51 10.52 7.45
CA ALA A 530 -17.72 10.20 6.69
C ALA A 530 -17.42 9.86 5.24
N ILE A 531 -18.35 9.14 4.61
CA ILE A 531 -18.31 8.76 3.20
C ILE A 531 -19.65 9.18 2.58
N ASP A 532 -19.59 9.88 1.46
CA ASP A 532 -20.71 10.41 0.68
C ASP A 532 -20.58 9.93 -0.80
N ASP A 533 -21.66 9.49 -1.42
CA ASP A 533 -21.73 8.95 -2.81
C ASP A 533 -21.63 9.99 -3.94
N GLY A 534 -21.22 11.23 -3.62
CA GLY A 534 -21.14 12.31 -4.61
C GLY A 534 -22.49 12.89 -5.09
N SER A 535 -23.63 12.25 -4.83
CA SER A 535 -24.97 12.70 -5.27
C SER A 535 -25.53 13.90 -4.47
N GLY A 536 -24.76 14.41 -3.52
CA GLY A 536 -25.08 15.59 -2.71
C GLY A 536 -25.58 15.26 -1.31
N PRO A 537 -26.36 16.14 -0.65
CA PRO A 537 -26.66 16.04 0.79
C PRO A 537 -27.42 14.78 1.24
N LEU A 538 -28.03 14.04 0.32
CA LEU A 538 -28.75 12.80 0.59
C LEU A 538 -27.87 11.55 0.44
N GLY A 539 -26.69 11.69 -0.13
CA GLY A 539 -25.75 10.62 -0.49
C GLY A 539 -24.92 10.02 0.64
N ARG A 540 -25.31 10.24 1.90
CA ARG A 540 -24.50 9.85 3.06
C ARG A 540 -24.51 8.33 3.26
N ILE A 541 -23.37 7.67 3.03
CA ILE A 541 -23.18 6.23 3.25
C ILE A 541 -22.79 5.95 4.70
N LEU A 542 -21.66 6.52 5.15
CA LEU A 542 -21.08 6.26 6.48
C LEU A 542 -20.83 7.55 7.24
N THR A 543 -21.03 7.52 8.56
CA THR A 543 -20.57 8.57 9.48
C THR A 543 -19.79 7.93 10.62
N GLY A 544 -18.49 7.73 10.42
CA GLY A 544 -17.62 6.96 11.31
C GLY A 544 -17.53 7.49 12.74
N TRP A 545 -17.61 8.81 12.96
CA TRP A 545 -17.59 9.36 14.33
C TRP A 545 -18.79 8.92 15.18
N TYR A 546 -19.90 8.46 14.56
CA TYR A 546 -20.99 7.81 15.30
C TYR A 546 -20.54 6.56 16.05
N PHE A 547 -19.45 5.94 15.61
CA PHE A 547 -18.85 4.73 16.16
C PHE A 547 -17.54 5.00 16.91
N GLY A 548 -17.18 6.27 17.12
CA GLY A 548 -15.98 6.67 17.86
C GLY A 548 -14.74 6.90 16.99
N ALA A 549 -14.86 6.87 15.66
CA ALA A 549 -13.75 7.16 14.75
C ALA A 549 -13.29 8.62 14.86
N ALA A 550 -11.98 8.84 14.78
CA ALA A 550 -11.37 10.16 14.74
C ALA A 550 -10.27 10.21 13.66
N ASN A 551 -10.07 11.40 13.09
CA ASN A 551 -9.03 11.63 12.08
C ASN A 551 -7.70 12.01 12.72
N LEU A 552 -6.69 12.08 11.85
CA LEU A 552 -5.36 12.60 12.11
C LEU A 552 -5.15 14.00 11.50
N HIS A 553 -4.00 14.61 11.83
CA HIS A 553 -3.44 15.80 11.16
C HIS A 553 -4.32 17.04 11.05
N SER A 554 -5.09 17.34 12.10
CA SER A 554 -5.83 18.59 12.26
C SER A 554 -6.74 18.91 11.06
N THR A 555 -6.33 19.79 10.14
CA THR A 555 -7.11 20.21 8.97
C THR A 555 -6.98 19.27 7.78
N LYS A 556 -5.95 18.41 7.72
CA LYS A 556 -5.79 17.40 6.65
C LYS A 556 -6.86 16.31 6.77
N TYR A 557 -7.27 15.99 8.01
CA TYR A 557 -8.34 15.03 8.32
C TYR A 557 -8.06 13.64 7.74
N ASP A 558 -6.82 13.18 7.88
CA ASP A 558 -6.40 11.89 7.33
C ASP A 558 -7.05 10.73 8.09
N ALA A 559 -7.38 9.67 7.34
CA ALA A 559 -7.54 8.36 7.92
C ALA A 559 -6.16 7.82 8.29
N ASN A 560 -6.09 6.78 9.12
CA ASN A 560 -4.82 6.09 9.33
C ASN A 560 -4.38 5.40 8.03
N LEU A 561 -5.32 4.74 7.34
CA LEU A 561 -5.12 4.10 6.04
C LEU A 561 -6.44 4.05 5.27
N VAL A 562 -6.36 4.18 3.95
CA VAL A 562 -7.38 3.79 2.98
C VAL A 562 -6.74 2.81 2.01
N ALA A 563 -7.17 1.55 2.02
CA ALA A 563 -6.71 0.54 1.07
C ALA A 563 -7.62 -0.70 1.02
N ASP A 564 -7.72 -1.39 -0.12
CA ASP A 564 -8.20 -2.79 -0.23
C ASP A 564 -7.24 -3.70 0.54
N VAL A 565 -7.52 -3.96 1.81
CA VAL A 565 -6.71 -4.83 2.67
C VAL A 565 -7.39 -6.16 2.93
N LEU A 566 -8.67 -6.33 2.58
CA LEU A 566 -9.43 -7.56 2.67
C LEU A 566 -10.70 -7.45 1.81
N GLY A 567 -11.47 -8.52 1.72
CA GLY A 567 -12.70 -8.49 0.96
C GLY A 567 -12.44 -8.45 -0.54
N ASP A 568 -13.34 -7.82 -1.29
CA ASP A 568 -13.18 -7.62 -2.73
C ASP A 568 -12.47 -6.29 -3.02
N TRP A 569 -12.50 -5.83 -4.26
CA TRP A 569 -11.72 -4.68 -4.75
C TRP A 569 -11.97 -3.32 -4.06
N ARG A 570 -12.97 -3.19 -3.19
CA ARG A 570 -13.29 -1.90 -2.58
C ARG A 570 -12.40 -1.65 -1.38
N GLU A 571 -12.16 -0.38 -1.12
CA GLU A 571 -11.17 0.04 -0.15
C GLU A 571 -11.74 0.01 1.27
N GLU A 572 -11.01 -0.63 2.19
CA GLU A 572 -11.22 -0.44 3.61
C GLU A 572 -10.71 0.93 4.05
N ILE A 573 -11.30 1.43 5.14
CA ILE A 573 -10.84 2.64 5.81
C ILE A 573 -10.55 2.32 7.28
N ILE A 574 -9.35 2.66 7.72
CA ILE A 574 -8.91 2.52 9.10
C ILE A 574 -8.86 3.89 9.76
N PHE A 575 -9.58 4.04 10.87
CA PHE A 575 -9.49 5.20 11.74
C PHE A 575 -9.09 4.78 13.14
N ARG A 576 -8.31 5.60 13.82
CA ARG A 576 -8.17 5.49 15.27
C ARG A 576 -9.51 5.73 15.95
N ARG A 577 -9.72 5.06 17.07
CA ARG A 577 -10.76 5.43 18.03
C ARG A 577 -10.35 6.72 18.74
N SER A 578 -11.32 7.55 19.10
CA SER A 578 -11.08 8.88 19.68
C SER A 578 -10.23 8.89 20.94
N ASP A 579 -10.19 7.77 21.67
CA ASP A 579 -9.42 7.57 22.91
C ASP A 579 -8.05 6.88 22.69
N ASN A 580 -7.66 6.64 21.43
CA ASN A 580 -6.37 6.05 21.04
C ASN A 580 -6.14 4.61 21.57
N ARG A 581 -7.21 3.88 21.91
CA ARG A 581 -7.12 2.52 22.47
C ARG A 581 -7.49 1.40 21.48
N ALA A 582 -7.94 1.76 20.29
CA ALA A 582 -8.30 0.82 19.23
C ALA A 582 -8.18 1.48 17.86
N LEU A 583 -8.02 0.68 16.81
CA LEU A 583 -8.31 1.06 15.43
C LEU A 583 -9.70 0.53 15.03
N LEU A 584 -10.37 1.24 14.14
CA LEU A 584 -11.69 0.92 13.62
C LEU A 584 -11.56 0.70 12.12
N LEU A 585 -11.64 -0.56 11.72
CA LEU A 585 -11.53 -1.02 10.33
C LEU A 585 -12.93 -1.17 9.74
N PHE A 586 -13.28 -0.26 8.82
CA PHE A 586 -14.53 -0.28 8.08
C PHE A 586 -14.29 -0.88 6.70
N THR A 587 -15.07 -1.90 6.34
CA THR A 587 -15.24 -2.39 4.97
C THR A 587 -16.70 -2.18 4.56
N THR A 588 -16.96 -2.22 3.26
CA THR A 588 -18.30 -1.99 2.72
C THR A 588 -19.23 -3.20 2.90
N TRP A 589 -20.52 -2.90 3.09
CA TRP A 589 -21.61 -3.89 3.15
C TRP A 589 -22.58 -3.74 1.97
N ILE A 590 -22.22 -2.92 0.99
CA ILE A 590 -23.04 -2.61 -0.18
C ILE A 590 -22.71 -3.66 -1.24
N PRO A 591 -23.68 -4.37 -1.84
CA PRO A 591 -23.38 -5.26 -2.96
C PRO A 591 -22.96 -4.50 -4.22
N THR A 592 -21.94 -5.02 -4.91
CA THR A 592 -21.55 -4.65 -6.27
C THR A 592 -21.82 -5.81 -7.24
N GLU A 593 -22.17 -5.50 -8.49
CA GLU A 593 -22.21 -6.45 -9.60
C GLU A 593 -20.90 -6.51 -10.39
N HIS A 594 -19.91 -5.70 -10.01
CA HIS A 594 -18.61 -5.62 -10.66
C HIS A 594 -17.62 -6.59 -10.02
N LYS A 595 -16.79 -7.18 -10.86
CA LYS A 595 -15.70 -8.06 -10.46
C LYS A 595 -14.40 -7.43 -10.88
N ASN A 596 -13.50 -7.30 -9.92
CA ASN A 596 -12.17 -6.80 -10.16
C ASN A 596 -11.18 -7.62 -9.34
N TYR A 597 -9.94 -7.68 -9.81
CA TYR A 597 -8.80 -8.12 -9.02
C TYR A 597 -8.66 -7.23 -7.78
N THR A 598 -8.11 -7.77 -6.70
CA THR A 598 -7.68 -6.96 -5.56
C THR A 598 -6.76 -5.83 -6.05
N LEU A 599 -7.01 -4.61 -5.58
CA LEU A 599 -6.25 -3.44 -5.99
C LEU A 599 -4.79 -3.53 -5.53
N MET A 600 -4.50 -4.30 -4.48
CA MET A 600 -3.14 -4.58 -4.03
C MET A 600 -2.31 -5.39 -5.03
N HIS A 601 -2.94 -5.94 -6.07
CA HIS A 601 -2.26 -6.58 -7.21
C HIS A 601 -2.17 -5.67 -8.45
N ASP A 602 -2.67 -4.43 -8.38
CA ASP A 602 -2.35 -3.37 -9.33
C ASP A 602 -1.01 -2.71 -8.93
N PRO A 603 0.01 -2.69 -9.82
CA PRO A 603 1.33 -2.18 -9.49
C PRO A 603 1.35 -0.72 -9.02
N VAL A 604 0.58 0.16 -9.67
CA VAL A 604 0.53 1.60 -9.33
C VAL A 604 -0.17 1.78 -7.99
N TYR A 605 -1.32 1.13 -7.80
CA TYR A 605 -2.07 1.21 -6.56
C TYR A 605 -1.24 0.72 -5.37
N ARG A 606 -0.65 -0.47 -5.46
CA ARG A 606 0.14 -1.06 -4.36
C ARG A 606 1.31 -0.17 -3.96
N MET A 607 2.01 0.44 -4.93
CA MET A 607 3.10 1.37 -4.63
C MET A 607 2.60 2.66 -3.97
N ASN A 608 1.45 3.17 -4.39
CA ASN A 608 0.87 4.36 -3.79
C ASN A 608 0.24 4.09 -2.40
N VAL A 609 -0.08 2.84 -2.07
CA VAL A 609 -0.34 2.41 -0.68
C VAL A 609 0.92 2.46 0.17
N VAL A 610 2.09 2.04 -0.35
CA VAL A 610 3.38 2.14 0.38
C VAL A 610 3.69 3.57 0.79
N VAL A 611 3.41 4.54 -0.10
CA VAL A 611 3.76 5.95 0.14
C VAL A 611 2.62 6.78 0.71
N GLN A 612 1.49 6.16 1.08
CA GLN A 612 0.32 6.89 1.59
C GLN A 612 0.62 7.66 2.88
N ASN A 613 1.49 7.15 3.76
CA ASN A 613 1.91 7.80 5.00
C ASN A 613 2.99 8.89 4.79
N ILE A 614 3.49 9.08 3.57
CA ILE A 614 4.68 9.88 3.32
C ILE A 614 4.32 11.37 3.20
N GLY A 615 4.47 12.08 4.32
CA GLY A 615 4.24 13.52 4.41
C GLY A 615 2.75 13.88 4.48
N TYR A 616 2.20 14.50 3.44
CA TYR A 616 0.76 14.79 3.35
C TYR A 616 0.08 13.69 2.55
N ASN A 617 -0.65 12.82 3.24
CA ASN A 617 -1.21 11.60 2.70
C ASN A 617 -2.05 11.87 1.44
N GLN A 618 -1.79 11.13 0.37
CA GLN A 618 -2.56 11.19 -0.87
C GLN A 618 -3.27 9.84 -1.12
N PRO A 619 -4.48 9.84 -1.68
CA PRO A 619 -5.18 8.60 -2.01
C PRO A 619 -4.42 7.77 -3.05
N ALA A 620 -4.42 6.44 -2.86
CA ALA A 620 -3.95 5.52 -3.88
C ALA A 620 -4.92 5.47 -5.07
N HIS A 621 -4.38 5.24 -6.26
CA HIS A 621 -5.10 5.14 -7.52
C HIS A 621 -4.60 3.92 -8.28
N VAL A 622 -5.49 3.30 -9.07
CA VAL A 622 -5.12 2.21 -9.98
C VAL A 622 -4.43 2.75 -11.22
N GLY A 623 -3.55 1.95 -11.82
CA GLY A 623 -2.82 2.27 -13.05
C GLY A 623 -3.62 2.09 -14.35
N TYR A 624 -4.95 2.10 -14.27
CA TYR A 624 -5.87 1.94 -15.40
C TYR A 624 -7.19 2.64 -15.09
N TYR A 625 -7.93 3.04 -16.13
CA TYR A 625 -9.25 3.60 -15.94
C TYR A 625 -10.27 2.53 -15.51
N PHE A 626 -10.70 2.62 -14.26
CA PHE A 626 -11.47 1.58 -13.58
C PHE A 626 -12.76 1.20 -14.31
N ALA A 627 -13.46 2.19 -14.89
CA ALA A 627 -14.75 1.97 -15.52
C ALA A 627 -14.69 1.20 -16.85
N ASP A 628 -13.54 1.16 -17.52
CA ASP A 628 -13.32 0.33 -18.72
C ASP A 628 -13.08 -1.15 -18.37
N GLY A 629 -12.95 -1.46 -17.08
CA GLY A 629 -12.70 -2.78 -16.53
C GLY A 629 -11.21 -3.08 -16.38
N PRO A 630 -10.86 -4.00 -15.47
CA PRO A 630 -9.47 -4.21 -15.12
C PRO A 630 -8.71 -4.99 -16.19
N PRO A 631 -7.50 -4.55 -16.57
CA PRO A 631 -6.57 -5.41 -17.28
C PRO A 631 -6.17 -6.57 -16.36
N LYS A 632 -5.88 -7.75 -16.93
CA LYS A 632 -5.27 -8.83 -16.14
C LYS A 632 -3.88 -8.37 -15.69
N PRO A 633 -3.59 -8.31 -14.37
CA PRO A 633 -2.27 -7.89 -13.90
C PRO A 633 -1.17 -8.81 -14.42
N ASN A 634 -0.11 -8.24 -14.99
CA ASN A 634 1.08 -8.99 -15.40
C ASN A 634 2.00 -9.23 -14.19
N ILE A 635 1.56 -10.11 -13.30
CA ILE A 635 2.23 -10.35 -12.01
C ILE A 635 2.60 -11.81 -11.81
N ARG A 636 3.57 -12.03 -10.93
CA ARG A 636 3.87 -13.34 -10.34
C ARG A 636 3.84 -13.21 -8.83
N MET A 637 3.35 -14.24 -8.14
CA MET A 637 3.38 -14.27 -6.68
C MET A 637 4.81 -14.50 -6.21
N VAL A 638 5.22 -13.72 -5.21
CA VAL A 638 6.37 -14.07 -4.38
C VAL A 638 5.88 -15.14 -3.42
N THR A 639 6.37 -16.38 -3.57
CA THR A 639 6.00 -17.49 -2.68
C THR A 639 7.27 -18.17 -2.19
N ASP A 640 7.51 -18.09 -0.89
CA ASP A 640 8.62 -18.79 -0.23
C ASP A 640 8.35 -20.31 -0.09
N HIS A 641 7.09 -20.72 -0.26
CA HIS A 641 6.58 -22.02 0.21
C HIS A 641 6.74 -23.24 -0.72
N LEU A 642 7.36 -23.12 -1.90
CA LEU A 642 7.61 -24.29 -2.77
C LEU A 642 9.01 -24.91 -2.62
N LYS A 643 9.83 -24.45 -1.64
CA LYS A 643 11.21 -24.91 -1.44
C LYS A 643 11.49 -25.74 -0.17
N LYS A 644 10.48 -26.17 0.59
CA LYS A 644 10.68 -27.12 1.71
C LYS A 644 10.06 -28.48 1.47
#